data_AF-A0A9D1MC08-F1
#
_entry.id   AF-A0A9D1MC08-F1
#
_cell.length_a   1.000
_cell.length_b   1.000
_cell.length_c   1.000
_cell.angle_alpha   90.00
_cell.angle_beta   90.00
_cell.angle_gamma   90.00
#
_symmetry.space_group_name_H-M   'P 1'
#
loop_
_entity.id
_entity.type
_entity.pdbx_description
1 polymer ?
#
loop_
_entity_poly.entity_id
_entity_poly.type
_entity_poly.pdbx_seq_one_letter_code
_entity_poly.pdbx_strand_id
1 'polypeptide(L)'
;MNKWSRLRYSPCLPIGKDGRRITGSDEHIRLSREAAAEGMVLLKNEKRLLPLRDGKRIAVFGKAQYDYVKGGGGSGDVTVDHVTNIYEGLKIKESEGKICVYDGLIDFYKNESERQYSCGTHNGMTSEPELPQELLDKAAAYTDTALITICRFSGEGWDRKGKPQDGDFYLSAQEEKMIDSVLDRFKNIIVVINAGAQTDSEWYHSNDRISSVLYAWQSGMEGGLAIADIICGDVTPSGKLADTFAKRFFDYPSSDSFEESEDYVKYYEDIYVGYRYFETIPGADKKVNYPFGFGLSYTDFEISDINAYLNENTINVSASVTNTGKTYGKEVVQVYYSAPQGKLGKPSRELAAFKKTDLLAPGETRKVYMAFPVYDMASYDDTGKIKMSSYILEKGSYRFYVGNSVRNTVKADFEYIIDNDIITEQLTQQAAPCKLEKRMLSDGSFENMPSYKNNTKRSEPEPLAAEAPNSPAMLIDVCEGKVSLDSFIKQLTDDELIGLVYGQPNTGVADTYGMGNLGKYGIPNVMTADGPAGIRILPDRGVTTTAFPCATALACTWDPELIYRVGKAGAKEAKENNIGIWLTPAMNIHRNPLCGRNFEYFSEDPLLTGKMAAAKVRGIQSQHIAASAKHLCANNKEVNRMDSDSIVSERALREIYLKGFEICVKESQPWTVMSSYNLINGARASENYDIITNILRNEWGFKGMVTTDWNNHADECKELLAGNDIKMPFGFHEQIKEALAEGKITRSDIEVCVKCILEMIMKLD
;
A
#
# COMPACT_ATOMS: atom_id res chain seq x y z
N MET A 1 -14.47 -21.39 22.58
CA MET A 1 -14.68 -20.11 23.27
C MET A 1 -16.04 -19.60 22.84
N ASN A 2 -16.86 -19.03 23.72
CA ASN A 2 -18.17 -18.48 23.30
C ASN A 2 -17.93 -17.30 22.34
N LYS A 3 -18.82 -17.08 21.37
CA LYS A 3 -18.70 -15.99 20.39
C LYS A 3 -18.58 -14.63 21.08
N TRP A 4 -17.64 -13.81 20.62
CA TRP A 4 -17.26 -12.49 21.13
C TRP A 4 -16.75 -12.47 22.58
N SER A 5 -16.33 -13.60 23.15
CA SER A 5 -15.86 -13.63 24.54
C SER A 5 -14.71 -12.66 24.77
N ARG A 6 -13.79 -12.54 23.82
CA ARG A 6 -12.68 -11.61 23.93
C ARG A 6 -13.22 -10.18 23.90
N LEU A 7 -14.04 -9.84 22.91
CA LEU A 7 -14.60 -8.49 22.74
C LEU A 7 -15.44 -8.02 23.94
N ARG A 8 -15.97 -8.95 24.75
CA ARG A 8 -16.81 -8.64 25.92
C ARG A 8 -16.05 -8.55 27.24
N TYR A 9 -14.90 -9.22 27.38
CA TYR A 9 -14.28 -9.42 28.69
C TYR A 9 -12.78 -9.10 28.69
N SER A 10 -12.36 -8.43 29.76
CA SER A 10 -10.96 -8.09 30.06
C SER A 10 -10.59 -8.55 31.47
N PRO A 11 -9.34 -8.95 31.74
CA PRO A 11 -8.23 -9.04 30.79
C PRO A 11 -8.32 -10.26 29.86
N CYS A 12 -7.83 -10.10 28.64
CA CYS A 12 -7.74 -11.18 27.66
C CYS A 12 -6.55 -12.11 27.97
N LEU A 13 -6.80 -13.43 27.96
CA LEU A 13 -5.74 -14.43 28.13
C LEU A 13 -4.87 -14.53 26.86
N PRO A 14 -3.57 -14.87 27.01
CA PRO A 14 -2.71 -15.15 25.88
C PRO A 14 -3.25 -16.27 24.99
N ILE A 15 -2.97 -16.22 23.70
CA ILE A 15 -3.50 -17.19 22.71
C ILE A 15 -2.43 -18.13 22.13
N GLY A 16 -1.20 -18.08 22.62
CA GLY A 16 -0.15 -19.03 22.27
C GLY A 16 -0.48 -20.46 22.71
N LYS A 17 0.02 -21.47 21.98
CA LYS A 17 -0.27 -22.90 22.21
C LYS A 17 0.14 -23.42 23.59
N ASP A 18 1.07 -22.74 24.26
CA ASP A 18 1.64 -23.01 25.58
C ASP A 18 1.22 -21.95 26.63
N GLY A 19 0.26 -21.08 26.30
CA GLY A 19 -0.15 -19.97 27.15
C GLY A 19 0.77 -18.75 27.08
N ARG A 20 1.76 -18.72 26.17
CA ARG A 20 2.57 -17.52 25.93
C ARG A 20 1.80 -16.45 25.16
N ARG A 21 2.21 -15.19 25.31
CA ARG A 21 1.76 -14.09 24.43
C ARG A 21 2.36 -14.25 23.05
N ILE A 22 1.56 -13.98 22.03
CA ILE A 22 2.00 -13.99 20.64
C ILE A 22 2.28 -12.57 20.10
N THR A 23 1.75 -11.56 20.78
CA THR A 23 2.00 -10.15 20.47
C THR A 23 3.49 -9.88 20.64
N GLY A 24 4.15 -9.41 19.59
CA GLY A 24 5.60 -9.19 19.60
C GLY A 24 6.41 -10.47 19.75
N SER A 25 5.88 -11.64 19.35
CA SER A 25 6.61 -12.91 19.47
C SER A 25 7.76 -13.02 18.48
N ASP A 26 8.79 -13.81 18.84
CA ASP A 26 9.93 -14.09 17.96
C ASP A 26 9.52 -14.60 16.57
N GLU A 27 8.42 -15.35 16.46
CA GLU A 27 7.93 -15.80 15.15
C GLU A 27 7.47 -14.63 14.27
N HIS A 28 6.80 -13.64 14.85
CA HIS A 28 6.34 -12.45 14.13
C HIS A 28 7.51 -11.52 13.80
N ILE A 29 8.44 -11.35 14.74
CA ILE A 29 9.67 -10.57 14.55
C ILE A 29 10.53 -11.17 13.42
N ARG A 30 10.71 -12.50 13.42
CA ARG A 30 11.40 -13.21 12.32
C ARG A 30 10.68 -13.03 10.97
N LEU A 31 9.35 -13.04 10.96
CA LEU A 31 8.57 -12.78 9.74
C LEU A 31 8.74 -11.33 9.26
N SER A 32 8.84 -10.35 10.17
CA SER A 32 9.15 -8.95 9.82
C SER A 32 10.51 -8.85 9.13
N ARG A 33 11.54 -9.48 9.68
CA ARG A 33 12.89 -9.55 9.08
C ARG A 33 12.92 -10.27 7.73
N GLU A 34 12.20 -11.38 7.60
CA GLU A 34 12.06 -12.10 6.31
C GLU A 34 11.40 -11.18 5.26
N ALA A 35 10.29 -10.54 5.62
CA ALA A 35 9.57 -9.65 4.71
C ALA A 35 10.40 -8.42 4.33
N ALA A 36 11.19 -7.89 5.25
CA ALA A 36 12.15 -6.82 4.99
C ALA A 36 13.14 -7.25 3.90
N ALA A 37 13.86 -8.35 4.12
CA ALA A 37 14.89 -8.81 3.19
C ALA A 37 14.33 -9.16 1.79
N GLU A 38 13.12 -9.73 1.72
CA GLU A 38 12.45 -10.04 0.45
C GLU A 38 11.99 -8.81 -0.33
N GLY A 39 11.77 -7.67 0.35
CA GLY A 39 11.30 -6.41 -0.24
C GLY A 39 12.40 -5.43 -0.62
N MET A 40 13.61 -5.57 -0.07
CA MET A 40 14.74 -4.69 -0.42
C MET A 40 15.18 -4.93 -1.87
N VAL A 41 15.48 -3.83 -2.56
CA VAL A 41 15.80 -3.86 -4.00
C VAL A 41 17.26 -3.46 -4.20
N LEU A 42 18.05 -4.39 -4.75
CA LEU A 42 19.41 -4.10 -5.20
C LEU A 42 19.32 -3.38 -6.55
N LEU A 43 19.70 -2.09 -6.57
CA LEU A 43 19.59 -1.26 -7.77
C LEU A 43 20.86 -1.25 -8.62
N LYS A 44 22.02 -1.34 -7.96
CA LYS A 44 23.34 -1.32 -8.61
C LYS A 44 24.26 -2.27 -7.86
N ASN A 45 25.11 -3.00 -8.58
CA ASN A 45 26.14 -3.86 -7.97
C ASN A 45 27.32 -4.13 -8.92
N GLU A 46 28.04 -3.07 -9.25
CA GLU A 46 29.21 -3.12 -10.12
C GLU A 46 30.31 -3.99 -9.54
N LYS A 47 30.99 -4.73 -10.45
CA LYS A 47 32.07 -5.67 -10.11
C LYS A 47 31.69 -6.72 -9.05
N ARG A 48 30.38 -6.92 -8.80
CA ARG A 48 29.85 -7.80 -7.74
C ARG A 48 30.46 -7.48 -6.38
N LEU A 49 30.54 -6.18 -6.01
CA LEU A 49 31.07 -5.76 -4.71
C LEU A 49 30.29 -6.37 -3.54
N LEU A 50 28.95 -6.38 -3.64
CA LEU A 50 28.10 -7.12 -2.69
C LEU A 50 27.86 -8.55 -3.18
N PRO A 51 27.77 -9.53 -2.27
CA PRO A 51 27.85 -9.39 -0.80
C PRO A 51 29.30 -9.28 -0.27
N LEU A 52 29.46 -8.64 0.88
CA LEU A 52 30.71 -8.60 1.64
C LEU A 52 30.91 -9.89 2.44
N ARG A 53 32.14 -10.41 2.44
CA ARG A 53 32.49 -11.68 3.10
C ARG A 53 33.91 -11.63 3.67
N ASP A 54 34.31 -12.72 4.32
CA ASP A 54 35.69 -13.02 4.72
C ASP A 54 36.33 -11.94 5.60
N GLY A 55 35.55 -11.37 6.52
CA GLY A 55 36.03 -10.36 7.47
C GLY A 55 36.38 -9.02 6.81
N LYS A 56 35.75 -8.69 5.68
CA LYS A 56 35.95 -7.42 4.99
C LYS A 56 35.70 -6.26 5.98
N ARG A 57 36.69 -5.36 6.08
CA ARG A 57 36.59 -4.15 6.89
C ARG A 57 35.71 -3.12 6.20
N ILE A 58 34.81 -2.48 6.93
CA ILE A 58 33.93 -1.41 6.42
C ILE A 58 33.86 -0.22 7.37
N ALA A 59 33.64 0.96 6.80
CA ALA A 59 33.30 2.17 7.55
C ALA A 59 31.90 2.65 7.15
N VAL A 60 31.06 2.95 8.15
CA VAL A 60 29.66 3.32 7.94
C VAL A 60 29.47 4.81 8.16
N PHE A 61 28.96 5.50 7.15
CA PHE A 61 28.72 6.94 7.12
C PHE A 61 27.22 7.23 7.02
N GLY A 62 26.83 8.44 7.41
CA GLY A 62 25.44 8.89 7.42
C GLY A 62 24.74 8.60 8.75
N LYS A 63 23.85 9.50 9.15
CA LYS A 63 23.08 9.40 10.40
C LYS A 63 22.17 8.18 10.46
N ALA A 64 21.71 7.70 9.31
CA ALA A 64 20.77 6.58 9.19
C ALA A 64 21.30 5.27 9.75
N GLN A 65 22.63 5.16 9.96
CA GLN A 65 23.21 4.01 10.64
C GLN A 65 22.68 3.82 12.07
N TYR A 66 22.34 4.93 12.73
CA TYR A 66 21.77 5.00 14.07
C TYR A 66 20.32 5.52 14.04
N ASP A 67 20.08 6.63 13.34
CA ASP A 67 18.76 7.25 13.11
C ASP A 67 17.97 6.52 12.01
N TYR A 68 17.86 5.19 12.17
CA TYR A 68 17.12 4.31 11.28
C TYR A 68 15.61 4.52 11.43
N VAL A 69 14.91 4.57 10.30
CA VAL A 69 13.45 4.76 10.22
C VAL A 69 12.78 3.41 9.96
N LYS A 70 12.11 2.88 10.99
CA LYS A 70 11.39 1.60 10.91
C LYS A 70 10.15 1.62 10.02
N GLY A 71 9.50 2.79 9.91
CA GLY A 71 8.21 3.03 9.27
C GLY A 71 7.90 4.52 9.27
N GLY A 72 6.87 4.94 8.53
CA GLY A 72 6.42 6.33 8.53
C GLY A 72 5.64 6.71 9.80
N GLY A 73 5.31 7.99 9.91
CA GLY A 73 4.60 8.57 11.05
C GLY A 73 3.07 8.45 10.97
N GLY A 74 2.39 9.17 11.87
CA GLY A 74 0.93 9.21 11.92
C GLY A 74 0.31 7.92 12.46
N SER A 75 -0.83 7.52 11.88
CA SER A 75 -1.52 6.27 12.20
C SER A 75 -0.67 5.03 11.90
N GLY A 76 0.32 5.12 11.01
CA GLY A 76 1.23 4.02 10.68
C GLY A 76 2.30 3.72 11.75
N ASP A 77 2.45 4.55 12.78
CA ASP A 77 3.55 4.44 13.74
C ASP A 77 3.29 3.40 14.84
N VAL A 78 3.93 2.24 14.69
CA VAL A 78 3.78 1.08 15.58
C VAL A 78 4.71 1.19 16.79
N THR A 79 4.15 1.05 18.00
CA THR A 79 4.92 0.93 19.25
C THR A 79 5.54 -0.45 19.36
N VAL A 80 6.86 -0.51 19.43
CA VAL A 80 7.66 -1.75 19.46
C VAL A 80 8.49 -1.83 20.74
N ASP A 81 8.92 -3.04 21.11
CA ASP A 81 9.79 -3.27 22.27
C ASP A 81 11.24 -2.83 21.99
N HIS A 82 11.69 -2.96 20.74
CA HIS A 82 12.99 -2.54 20.26
C HIS A 82 12.96 -2.27 18.75
N VAL A 83 14.02 -1.62 18.28
CA VAL A 83 14.33 -1.46 16.86
C VAL A 83 15.81 -1.79 16.70
N THR A 84 16.14 -2.70 15.79
CA THR A 84 17.53 -2.95 15.39
C THR A 84 17.92 -2.01 14.26
N ASN A 85 18.77 -1.02 14.56
CA ASN A 85 19.31 -0.10 13.56
C ASN A 85 20.38 -0.76 12.68
N ILE A 86 20.85 -0.06 11.65
CA ILE A 86 21.80 -0.62 10.66
C ILE A 86 23.12 -0.98 11.33
N TYR A 87 23.65 -0.12 12.21
CA TYR A 87 24.90 -0.38 12.91
C TYR A 87 24.79 -1.65 13.78
N GLU A 88 23.74 -1.78 14.58
CA GLU A 88 23.48 -2.96 15.40
C GLU A 88 23.38 -4.23 14.56
N GLY A 89 22.65 -4.18 13.44
CA GLY A 89 22.57 -5.28 12.48
C GLY A 89 23.95 -5.70 11.96
N LEU A 90 24.80 -4.75 11.59
CA LEU A 90 26.17 -5.01 11.13
C LEU A 90 27.06 -5.56 12.24
N LYS A 91 26.91 -5.11 13.50
CA LYS A 91 27.66 -5.64 14.64
C LYS A 91 27.29 -7.08 14.96
N ILE A 92 26.03 -7.47 14.75
CA ILE A 92 25.64 -8.89 14.81
C ILE A 92 26.42 -9.69 13.76
N LYS A 93 26.52 -9.21 12.51
CA LYS A 93 27.31 -9.87 11.45
C LYS A 93 28.82 -9.88 11.71
N GLU A 94 29.34 -8.85 12.35
CA GLU A 94 30.73 -8.85 12.81
C GLU A 94 30.97 -9.91 13.89
N SER A 95 30.05 -10.07 14.85
CA SER A 95 30.15 -11.12 15.87
C SER A 95 30.08 -12.54 15.28
N GLU A 96 29.41 -12.69 14.14
CA GLU A 96 29.39 -13.91 13.32
C GLU A 96 30.67 -14.08 12.46
N GLY A 97 31.59 -13.11 12.47
CA GLY A 97 32.87 -13.14 11.75
C GLY A 97 32.79 -12.78 10.26
N LYS A 98 31.67 -12.21 9.79
CA LYS A 98 31.44 -11.96 8.35
C LYS A 98 32.12 -10.70 7.83
N ILE A 99 32.13 -9.66 8.65
CA ILE A 99 32.68 -8.33 8.37
C ILE A 99 33.38 -7.79 9.61
N CYS A 100 34.09 -6.67 9.48
CA CYS A 100 34.59 -5.90 10.61
C CYS A 100 34.20 -4.42 10.44
N VAL A 101 33.52 -3.85 11.42
CA VAL A 101 32.96 -2.49 11.36
C VAL A 101 33.93 -1.52 12.05
N TYR A 102 34.16 -0.37 11.42
CA TYR A 102 34.86 0.73 12.05
C TYR A 102 33.95 1.46 13.04
N ASP A 103 34.13 1.21 14.34
CA ASP A 103 33.31 1.78 15.40
C ASP A 103 33.56 3.29 15.65
N GLY A 104 34.61 3.88 15.09
CA GLY A 104 34.99 5.27 15.39
C GLY A 104 33.99 6.34 14.92
N LEU A 105 32.97 5.98 14.15
CA LEU A 105 31.93 6.88 13.65
C LEU A 105 30.61 6.83 14.43
N ILE A 106 30.30 5.70 15.09
CA ILE A 106 28.95 5.50 15.66
C ILE A 106 28.65 6.47 16.80
N ASP A 107 29.61 6.68 17.71
CA ASP A 107 29.43 7.58 18.85
C ASP A 107 29.17 9.02 18.39
N PHE A 108 29.83 9.46 17.32
CA PHE A 108 29.60 10.78 16.72
C PHE A 108 28.15 10.91 16.21
N TYR A 109 27.70 9.98 15.37
CA TYR A 109 26.35 10.01 14.81
C TYR A 109 25.25 9.85 15.86
N LYS A 110 25.47 8.97 16.84
CA LYS A 110 24.58 8.78 17.98
C LYS A 110 24.44 10.08 18.78
N ASN A 111 25.55 10.67 19.20
CA ASN A 111 25.54 11.88 20.03
C ASN A 111 24.88 13.06 19.29
N GLU A 112 25.14 13.23 17.98
CA GLU A 112 24.49 14.28 17.19
C GLU A 112 22.99 14.04 17.01
N SER A 113 22.56 12.79 16.84
CA SER A 113 21.14 12.44 16.74
C SER A 113 20.42 12.68 18.08
N GLU A 114 20.99 12.19 19.18
CA GLU A 114 20.44 12.39 20.54
C GLU A 114 20.39 13.87 20.94
N ARG A 115 21.40 14.66 20.56
CA ARG A 115 21.38 16.12 20.74
C ARG A 115 20.21 16.74 20.00
N GLN A 116 19.98 16.37 18.75
CA GLN A 116 18.84 16.88 17.97
C GLN A 116 17.49 16.44 18.56
N TYR A 117 17.38 15.21 19.08
CA TYR A 117 16.17 14.77 19.77
C TYR A 117 15.89 15.59 21.02
N SER A 118 16.93 15.93 21.80
CA SER A 118 16.80 16.81 22.97
C SER A 118 16.33 18.23 22.59
N CYS A 119 16.51 18.63 21.33
CA CYS A 119 16.00 19.89 20.78
C CYS A 119 14.60 19.76 20.13
N GLY A 120 13.92 18.62 20.30
CA GLY A 120 12.55 18.42 19.83
C GLY A 120 12.41 17.85 18.42
N THR A 121 13.50 17.40 17.79
CA THR A 121 13.40 16.62 16.54
C THR A 121 13.03 15.17 16.85
N HIS A 122 12.58 14.44 15.82
CA HIS A 122 12.19 13.05 15.93
C HIS A 122 13.06 12.15 15.03
N ASN A 123 13.02 10.85 15.30
CA ASN A 123 13.70 9.83 14.50
C ASN A 123 13.35 9.98 13.00
N GLY A 124 14.36 9.89 12.14
CA GLY A 124 14.28 10.09 10.70
C GLY A 124 14.27 11.55 10.25
N MET A 125 13.97 12.50 11.14
CA MET A 125 13.85 13.94 10.83
C MET A 125 15.08 14.76 11.25
N THR A 126 16.12 14.12 11.78
CA THR A 126 17.37 14.82 12.14
C THR A 126 18.08 15.33 10.87
N SER A 127 18.89 16.37 11.00
CA SER A 127 19.80 16.82 9.94
C SER A 127 21.09 16.01 9.96
N GLU A 128 21.68 15.76 8.78
CA GLU A 128 23.01 15.16 8.66
C GLU A 128 24.05 16.10 9.29
N PRO A 129 24.82 15.66 10.29
CA PRO A 129 25.83 16.49 10.93
C PRO A 129 27.06 16.67 10.03
N GLU A 130 27.80 17.77 10.22
CA GLU A 130 29.06 18.01 9.50
C GLU A 130 30.12 17.00 9.96
N LEU A 131 30.57 16.14 9.04
CA LEU A 131 31.53 15.07 9.32
C LEU A 131 32.92 15.63 9.62
N PRO A 132 33.49 15.41 10.82
CA PRO A 132 34.83 15.86 11.14
C PRO A 132 35.90 15.17 10.28
N GLN A 133 36.81 15.96 9.70
CA GLN A 133 37.90 15.45 8.85
C GLN A 133 38.74 14.37 9.54
N GLU A 134 38.99 14.51 10.85
CA GLU A 134 39.76 13.52 11.62
C GLU A 134 39.08 12.14 11.65
N LEU A 135 37.74 12.08 11.79
CA LEU A 135 37.01 10.83 11.77
C LEU A 135 37.02 10.20 10.38
N LEU A 136 36.89 11.02 9.34
CA LEU A 136 36.99 10.58 7.95
C LEU A 136 38.37 9.98 7.64
N ASP A 137 39.45 10.65 8.05
CA ASP A 137 40.82 10.20 7.80
C ASP A 137 41.12 8.89 8.55
N LYS A 138 40.66 8.75 9.79
CA LYS A 138 40.79 7.51 10.56
C LYS A 138 40.00 6.35 9.94
N ALA A 139 38.79 6.62 9.45
CA ALA A 139 37.98 5.62 8.75
C ALA A 139 38.67 5.16 7.45
N ALA A 140 39.24 6.09 6.67
CA ALA A 140 39.97 5.79 5.44
C ALA A 140 41.29 5.04 5.70
N ALA A 141 41.93 5.27 6.85
CA ALA A 141 43.09 4.48 7.28
C ALA A 141 42.72 3.04 7.67
N TYR A 142 41.49 2.81 8.13
CA TYR A 142 41.00 1.48 8.52
C TYR A 142 40.60 0.61 7.31
N THR A 143 39.96 1.19 6.30
CA THR A 143 39.45 0.45 5.14
C THR A 143 39.31 1.31 3.87
N ASP A 144 39.26 0.64 2.72
CA ASP A 144 38.94 1.22 1.41
C ASP A 144 37.46 1.12 1.03
N THR A 145 36.64 0.54 1.92
CA THR A 145 35.22 0.23 1.69
C THR A 145 34.31 1.05 2.60
N ALA A 146 33.47 1.89 2.00
CA ALA A 146 32.51 2.74 2.70
C ALA A 146 31.07 2.30 2.43
N LEU A 147 30.26 2.32 3.49
CA LEU A 147 28.81 2.18 3.43
C LEU A 147 28.18 3.53 3.78
N ILE A 148 27.59 4.21 2.80
CA ILE A 148 26.84 5.45 3.01
C ILE A 148 25.38 5.09 3.28
N THR A 149 24.83 5.63 4.36
CA THR A 149 23.43 5.40 4.76
C THR A 149 22.65 6.71 4.71
N ILE A 150 21.51 6.71 4.02
CA ILE A 150 20.62 7.87 3.88
C ILE A 150 19.23 7.45 4.37
N CYS A 151 18.57 8.27 5.21
CA CYS A 151 17.20 8.01 5.64
C CYS A 151 16.25 9.16 5.31
N ARG A 152 14.97 8.83 5.10
CA ARG A 152 13.88 9.80 4.91
C ARG A 152 12.67 9.40 5.74
N PHE A 153 12.04 10.41 6.33
CA PHE A 153 10.79 10.26 7.05
C PHE A 153 9.62 10.73 6.19
N SER A 154 8.47 10.06 6.33
CA SER A 154 7.22 10.40 5.63
C SER A 154 6.06 10.09 6.56
N GLY A 155 4.92 10.76 6.38
CA GLY A 155 3.82 10.67 7.32
C GLY A 155 2.57 11.38 6.83
N GLU A 156 1.56 11.38 7.69
CA GLU A 156 0.24 11.96 7.42
C GLU A 156 0.17 13.47 7.63
N GLY A 157 -0.60 14.15 6.78
CA GLY A 157 -0.93 15.56 6.94
C GLY A 157 0.06 16.55 6.29
N TRP A 158 1.11 16.05 5.64
CA TRP A 158 1.96 16.87 4.77
C TRP A 158 2.46 16.05 3.58
N ASP A 159 2.70 16.72 2.46
CA ASP A 159 3.41 16.14 1.32
C ASP A 159 4.90 16.41 1.43
N ARG A 160 5.69 15.54 0.82
CA ARG A 160 7.13 15.64 0.72
C ARG A 160 7.53 16.80 -0.19
N LYS A 161 8.77 17.25 -0.05
CA LYS A 161 9.34 18.35 -0.85
C LYS A 161 10.12 17.81 -2.05
N GLY A 162 10.01 18.52 -3.17
CA GLY A 162 10.73 18.24 -4.42
C GLY A 162 11.68 19.37 -4.80
N LYS A 163 12.41 19.96 -3.84
CA LYS A 163 13.33 21.09 -4.08
C LYS A 163 14.79 20.63 -3.93
N PRO A 164 15.72 21.10 -4.77
CA PRO A 164 17.14 20.79 -4.58
C PRO A 164 17.60 21.13 -3.16
N GLN A 165 18.43 20.27 -2.57
CA GLN A 165 19.00 20.46 -1.23
C GLN A 165 17.98 20.45 -0.07
N ASP A 166 16.78 19.90 -0.28
CA ASP A 166 15.71 19.89 0.75
C ASP A 166 15.87 18.81 1.83
N GLY A 167 16.67 17.77 1.59
CA GLY A 167 16.79 16.63 2.50
C GLY A 167 15.55 15.73 2.52
N ASP A 168 14.71 15.77 1.48
CA ASP A 168 13.49 14.99 1.34
C ASP A 168 13.49 14.15 0.06
N PHE A 169 12.96 14.65 -1.07
CA PHE A 169 13.15 13.95 -2.35
C PHE A 169 14.61 14.01 -2.77
N TYR A 170 15.26 15.18 -2.65
CA TYR A 170 16.67 15.36 -2.96
C TYR A 170 17.54 15.16 -1.72
N LEU A 171 18.85 15.03 -1.93
CA LEU A 171 19.82 15.13 -0.85
C LEU A 171 19.75 16.52 -0.21
N SER A 172 20.12 16.63 1.07
CA SER A 172 20.42 17.92 1.71
C SER A 172 21.84 18.37 1.37
N ALA A 173 22.14 19.66 1.55
CA ALA A 173 23.49 20.19 1.36
C ALA A 173 24.55 19.50 2.25
N GLN A 174 24.17 19.04 3.46
CA GLN A 174 25.07 18.33 4.37
C GLN A 174 25.33 16.90 3.91
N GLU A 175 24.31 16.22 3.38
CA GLU A 175 24.48 14.88 2.80
C GLU A 175 25.34 14.91 1.55
N GLU A 176 25.16 15.90 0.66
CA GLU A 176 26.02 16.11 -0.51
C GLU A 176 27.50 16.25 -0.09
N LYS A 177 27.79 17.11 0.91
CA LYS A 177 29.14 17.30 1.44
C LYS A 177 29.75 16.01 2.02
N MET A 178 28.95 15.25 2.77
CA MET A 178 29.39 13.97 3.35
C MET A 178 29.68 12.95 2.25
N ILE A 179 28.81 12.85 1.24
CA ILE A 179 28.98 11.97 0.08
C ILE A 179 30.24 12.33 -0.70
N ASP A 180 30.45 13.61 -1.03
CA ASP A 180 31.65 14.06 -1.76
C ASP A 180 32.93 13.72 -1.00
N SER A 181 32.93 13.96 0.32
CA SER A 181 34.07 13.67 1.19
C SER A 181 34.40 12.17 1.24
N VAL A 182 33.37 11.31 1.27
CA VAL A 182 33.53 9.85 1.23
C VAL A 182 34.01 9.41 -0.16
N LEU A 183 33.42 9.92 -1.22
CA LEU A 183 33.79 9.59 -2.60
C LEU A 183 35.29 9.80 -2.82
N ASP A 184 35.84 10.90 -2.32
CA ASP A 184 37.25 11.26 -2.49
C ASP A 184 38.26 10.38 -1.76
N ARG A 185 37.82 9.63 -0.75
CA ARG A 185 38.70 8.88 0.17
C ARG A 185 38.56 7.37 0.03
N PHE A 186 37.41 6.89 -0.45
CA PHE A 186 37.09 5.47 -0.55
C PHE A 186 36.97 4.99 -1.99
N LYS A 187 37.26 3.71 -2.22
CA LYS A 187 37.23 3.10 -3.56
C LYS A 187 36.00 2.22 -3.77
N ASN A 188 35.60 1.48 -2.74
CA ASN A 188 34.46 0.58 -2.80
C ASN A 188 33.32 1.23 -2.02
N ILE A 189 32.34 1.78 -2.74
CA ILE A 189 31.27 2.58 -2.14
C ILE A 189 29.94 1.87 -2.31
N ILE A 190 29.29 1.62 -1.18
CA ILE A 190 27.96 1.03 -1.08
C ILE A 190 27.03 2.11 -0.53
N VAL A 191 25.85 2.26 -1.13
CA VAL A 191 24.80 3.15 -0.65
C VAL A 191 23.62 2.32 -0.17
N VAL A 192 23.08 2.65 1.00
CA VAL A 192 21.82 2.11 1.53
C VAL A 192 20.84 3.26 1.74
N ILE A 193 19.67 3.16 1.09
CA ILE A 193 18.59 4.14 1.23
C ILE A 193 17.47 3.56 2.09
N ASN A 194 17.21 4.19 3.23
CA ASN A 194 16.12 3.86 4.16
C ASN A 194 15.02 4.93 4.06
N ALA A 195 14.13 4.78 3.09
CA ALA A 195 13.08 5.76 2.79
C ALA A 195 11.76 5.06 2.49
N GLY A 196 10.64 5.69 2.85
CA GLY A 196 9.30 5.11 2.65
C GLY A 196 8.79 5.19 1.21
N ALA A 197 9.32 6.10 0.40
CA ALA A 197 8.88 6.36 -0.96
C ALA A 197 10.07 6.82 -1.82
N GLN A 198 9.89 6.90 -3.14
CA GLN A 198 10.96 7.21 -4.10
C GLN A 198 11.75 8.47 -3.69
N THR A 199 13.07 8.42 -3.83
CA THR A 199 13.96 9.58 -3.67
C THR A 199 14.66 9.84 -5.00
N ASP A 200 15.33 10.98 -5.11
CA ASP A 200 16.23 11.24 -6.23
C ASP A 200 17.23 10.08 -6.36
N SER A 201 17.30 9.56 -7.58
CA SER A 201 18.16 8.43 -7.92
C SER A 201 19.34 8.82 -8.77
N GLU A 202 19.37 10.04 -9.29
CA GLU A 202 20.37 10.47 -10.27
C GLU A 202 21.77 10.48 -9.68
N TRP A 203 21.93 10.95 -8.44
CA TRP A 203 23.24 11.11 -7.79
C TRP A 203 24.01 9.79 -7.59
N TYR A 204 23.31 8.64 -7.48
CA TYR A 204 23.94 7.32 -7.42
C TYR A 204 23.84 6.52 -8.72
N HIS A 205 22.81 6.76 -9.53
CA HIS A 205 22.66 6.10 -10.82
C HIS A 205 23.77 6.51 -11.79
N SER A 206 23.96 7.83 -11.96
CA SER A 206 24.91 8.41 -12.92
C SER A 206 26.38 8.41 -12.46
N ASN A 207 26.65 7.98 -11.22
CA ASN A 207 27.97 8.06 -10.61
C ASN A 207 28.68 6.70 -10.57
N ASP A 208 29.68 6.51 -11.43
CA ASP A 208 30.45 5.27 -11.54
C ASP A 208 31.36 4.98 -10.34
N ARG A 209 31.59 5.96 -9.45
CA ARG A 209 32.34 5.74 -8.20
C ARG A 209 31.50 4.97 -7.18
N ILE A 210 30.18 5.07 -7.26
CA ILE A 210 29.25 4.31 -6.41
C ILE A 210 29.07 2.93 -7.03
N SER A 211 29.55 1.91 -6.32
CA SER A 211 29.62 0.54 -6.82
C SER A 211 28.34 -0.24 -6.56
N SER A 212 27.72 -0.07 -5.40
CA SER A 212 26.50 -0.81 -5.05
C SER A 212 25.45 0.11 -4.42
N VAL A 213 24.18 -0.13 -4.72
CA VAL A 213 23.05 0.61 -4.15
C VAL A 213 21.97 -0.38 -3.74
N LEU A 214 21.63 -0.39 -2.46
CA LEU A 214 20.51 -1.14 -1.89
C LEU A 214 19.42 -0.16 -1.45
N TYR A 215 18.25 -0.24 -2.08
CA TYR A 215 17.08 0.46 -1.58
C TYR A 215 16.41 -0.41 -0.52
N ALA A 216 16.61 -0.04 0.75
CA ALA A 216 16.20 -0.83 1.90
C ALA A 216 14.79 -0.52 2.40
N TRP A 217 14.16 0.53 1.86
CA TRP A 217 12.86 1.03 2.29
C TRP A 217 12.78 1.34 3.79
N GLN A 218 11.58 1.49 4.34
CA GLN A 218 11.32 1.46 5.78
C GLN A 218 10.85 0.05 6.16
N SER A 219 11.75 -0.74 6.72
CA SER A 219 11.67 -2.20 6.72
C SER A 219 11.34 -2.81 8.09
N GLY A 220 10.57 -2.09 8.92
CA GLY A 220 10.10 -2.58 10.20
C GLY A 220 11.18 -2.60 11.28
N MET A 221 10.86 -3.24 12.41
CA MET A 221 11.71 -3.23 13.61
C MET A 221 13.06 -3.95 13.45
N GLU A 222 13.14 -4.91 12.53
CA GLU A 222 14.34 -5.71 12.25
C GLU A 222 15.05 -5.29 10.95
N GLY A 223 14.65 -4.17 10.35
CA GLY A 223 15.15 -3.78 9.04
C GLY A 223 16.67 -3.53 9.00
N GLY A 224 17.29 -3.05 10.09
CA GLY A 224 18.74 -2.90 10.18
C GLY A 224 19.49 -4.24 10.09
N LEU A 225 18.95 -5.29 10.71
CA LEU A 225 19.52 -6.63 10.62
C LEU A 225 19.24 -7.28 9.26
N ALA A 226 18.06 -7.05 8.66
CA ALA A 226 17.77 -7.48 7.29
C ALA A 226 18.70 -6.80 6.25
N ILE A 227 19.04 -5.52 6.44
CA ILE A 227 20.04 -4.83 5.62
C ILE A 227 21.39 -5.54 5.74
N ALA A 228 21.80 -5.88 6.97
CA ALA A 228 23.05 -6.57 7.23
C ALA A 228 23.07 -8.01 6.64
N ASP A 229 21.94 -8.71 6.65
CA ASP A 229 21.77 -10.02 6.00
C ASP A 229 22.06 -9.95 4.50
N ILE A 230 21.54 -8.93 3.82
CA ILE A 230 21.79 -8.72 2.39
C ILE A 230 23.25 -8.32 2.18
N ILE A 231 23.75 -7.32 2.90
CA ILE A 231 25.13 -6.84 2.77
C ILE A 231 26.13 -8.00 2.93
N CYS A 232 25.90 -8.92 3.86
CA CYS A 232 26.79 -10.05 4.11
C CYS A 232 26.46 -11.31 3.28
N GLY A 233 25.37 -11.29 2.50
CA GLY A 233 24.97 -12.39 1.63
C GLY A 233 24.39 -13.60 2.34
N ASP A 234 23.81 -13.41 3.52
CA ASP A 234 22.98 -14.40 4.21
C ASP A 234 21.63 -14.58 3.51
N VAL A 235 21.14 -13.47 2.94
CA VAL A 235 19.98 -13.45 2.06
C VAL A 235 20.41 -12.86 0.73
N THR A 236 20.07 -13.55 -0.35
CA THR A 236 20.21 -13.02 -1.71
C THR A 236 19.05 -12.07 -1.99
N PRO A 237 19.31 -10.80 -2.39
CA PRO A 237 18.24 -9.85 -2.69
C PRO A 237 17.40 -10.35 -3.87
N SER A 238 16.09 -10.18 -3.74
CA SER A 238 15.10 -10.62 -4.73
C SER A 238 13.92 -9.66 -4.88
N GLY A 239 13.96 -8.50 -4.22
CA GLY A 239 12.94 -7.47 -4.37
C GLY A 239 13.00 -6.84 -5.76
N LYS A 240 11.84 -6.38 -6.24
CA LYS A 240 11.66 -5.66 -7.52
C LYS A 240 10.89 -4.37 -7.26
N LEU A 241 11.28 -3.27 -7.88
CA LEU A 241 10.63 -1.97 -7.71
C LEU A 241 9.13 -2.05 -8.02
N ALA A 242 8.32 -1.56 -7.10
CA ALA A 242 6.88 -1.36 -7.28
C ALA A 242 6.54 -0.03 -7.97
N ASP A 243 7.53 0.82 -8.23
CA ASP A 243 7.38 2.12 -8.88
C ASP A 243 8.51 2.40 -9.87
N THR A 244 8.26 3.29 -10.82
CA THR A 244 9.30 3.79 -11.72
C THR A 244 10.13 4.88 -11.05
N PHE A 245 11.46 4.78 -11.11
CA PHE A 245 12.37 5.82 -10.62
C PHE A 245 12.84 6.67 -11.81
N ALA A 246 12.27 7.86 -11.93
CA ALA A 246 12.68 8.84 -12.94
C ALA A 246 14.03 9.50 -12.60
N LYS A 247 14.63 10.14 -13.60
CA LYS A 247 15.86 10.95 -13.49
C LYS A 247 15.68 12.15 -12.58
N ARG A 248 14.55 12.83 -12.68
CA ARG A 248 14.25 14.05 -11.91
C ARG A 248 12.79 14.07 -11.51
N PHE A 249 12.48 14.82 -10.45
CA PHE A 249 11.10 14.99 -10.00
C PHE A 249 10.16 15.55 -11.09
N PHE A 250 10.62 16.49 -11.90
CA PHE A 250 9.79 17.08 -12.97
C PHE A 250 9.62 16.19 -14.20
N ASP A 251 10.19 14.99 -14.21
CA ASP A 251 9.99 14.02 -15.30
C ASP A 251 8.75 13.14 -15.08
N TYR A 252 8.16 13.12 -13.87
CA TYR A 252 6.90 12.43 -13.61
C TYR A 252 5.71 13.20 -14.21
N PRO A 253 4.71 12.50 -14.77
CA PRO A 253 3.61 13.14 -15.50
C PRO A 253 2.66 13.95 -14.61
N SER A 254 2.60 13.61 -13.31
CA SER A 254 1.73 14.27 -12.35
C SER A 254 2.35 15.54 -11.74
N SER A 255 3.66 15.77 -11.91
CA SER A 255 4.41 16.82 -11.20
C SER A 255 3.87 18.23 -11.48
N ASP A 256 3.49 18.54 -12.72
CA ASP A 256 2.96 19.86 -13.08
C ASP A 256 1.64 20.20 -12.34
N SER A 257 0.83 19.18 -12.06
CA SER A 257 -0.51 19.35 -11.44
C SER A 257 -0.52 19.13 -9.93
N PHE A 258 0.51 18.48 -9.37
CA PHE A 258 0.52 18.03 -7.97
C PHE A 258 0.57 19.20 -6.99
N GLU A 259 1.36 20.21 -7.31
CA GLU A 259 1.53 21.43 -6.50
C GLU A 259 0.76 22.63 -7.07
N GLU A 260 -0.12 22.44 -8.07
CA GLU A 260 -0.87 23.54 -8.72
C GLU A 260 -1.78 24.31 -7.74
N SER A 261 -2.42 23.59 -6.82
CA SER A 261 -3.30 24.15 -5.79
C SER A 261 -3.32 23.28 -4.54
N GLU A 262 -3.55 23.89 -3.38
CA GLU A 262 -3.89 23.14 -2.15
C GLU A 262 -5.35 22.67 -2.16
N ASP A 263 -6.24 23.31 -2.94
CA ASP A 263 -7.68 23.01 -2.94
C ASP A 263 -8.08 21.92 -3.94
N TYR A 264 -7.20 21.59 -4.89
CA TYR A 264 -7.47 20.55 -5.88
C TYR A 264 -6.20 20.00 -6.52
N VAL A 265 -6.35 18.82 -7.12
CA VAL A 265 -5.37 18.21 -8.02
C VAL A 265 -6.09 17.71 -9.27
N LYS A 266 -5.57 18.08 -10.45
CA LYS A 266 -6.15 17.70 -11.73
C LYS A 266 -5.35 16.58 -12.36
N TYR A 267 -6.01 15.46 -12.62
CA TYR A 267 -5.36 14.23 -13.07
C TYR A 267 -5.24 14.23 -14.60
N TYR A 268 -4.51 15.22 -15.12
CA TYR A 268 -4.35 15.43 -16.56
C TYR A 268 -3.61 14.28 -17.24
N GLU A 269 -2.77 13.54 -16.52
CA GLU A 269 -2.09 12.35 -17.00
C GLU A 269 -3.04 11.17 -17.25
N ASP A 270 -4.26 11.21 -16.72
CA ASP A 270 -5.29 10.19 -16.94
C ASP A 270 -4.78 8.78 -16.59
N ILE A 271 -4.93 7.80 -17.48
CA ILE A 271 -4.40 6.44 -17.28
C ILE A 271 -2.86 6.34 -17.37
N TYR A 272 -2.16 7.38 -17.80
CA TYR A 272 -0.71 7.39 -17.96
C TYR A 272 -0.02 7.74 -16.63
N VAL A 273 -0.23 6.91 -15.61
CA VAL A 273 0.45 7.00 -14.31
C VAL A 273 1.66 6.08 -14.28
N GLY A 274 2.80 6.57 -13.76
CA GLY A 274 4.01 5.75 -13.59
C GLY A 274 4.53 5.18 -14.92
N TYR A 275 4.86 3.90 -14.95
CA TYR A 275 5.37 3.22 -16.14
C TYR A 275 4.42 3.28 -17.35
N ARG A 276 3.10 3.42 -17.13
CA ARG A 276 2.16 3.62 -18.24
C ARG A 276 2.47 4.90 -19.03
N TYR A 277 2.98 5.94 -18.37
CA TYR A 277 3.53 7.13 -19.03
C TYR A 277 4.90 6.87 -19.63
N PHE A 278 5.85 6.44 -18.80
CA PHE A 278 7.26 6.38 -19.21
C PHE A 278 7.53 5.42 -20.36
N GLU A 279 6.81 4.30 -20.43
CA GLU A 279 6.98 3.31 -21.50
C GLU A 279 6.16 3.64 -22.76
N THR A 280 5.26 4.64 -22.70
CA THR A 280 4.32 4.95 -23.80
C THR A 280 4.64 6.27 -24.48
N ILE A 281 4.85 7.33 -23.71
CA ILE A 281 4.94 8.68 -24.25
C ILE A 281 6.29 8.88 -24.96
N PRO A 282 6.32 9.39 -26.20
CA PRO A 282 7.56 9.55 -26.96
C PRO A 282 8.64 10.32 -26.19
N GLY A 283 9.79 9.66 -25.95
CA GLY A 283 10.94 10.23 -25.27
C GLY A 283 10.88 10.24 -23.74
N ALA A 284 9.75 9.85 -23.13
CA ALA A 284 9.65 9.71 -21.69
C ALA A 284 10.50 8.53 -21.17
N ASP A 285 10.69 7.49 -21.98
CA ASP A 285 11.49 6.30 -21.68
C ASP A 285 12.95 6.65 -21.29
N LYS A 286 13.51 7.69 -21.93
CA LYS A 286 14.87 8.19 -21.71
C LYS A 286 15.04 8.93 -20.37
N LYS A 287 13.95 9.19 -19.67
CA LYS A 287 13.88 9.89 -18.38
C LYS A 287 13.80 8.94 -17.19
N VAL A 288 13.98 7.64 -17.40
CA VAL A 288 13.93 6.61 -16.34
C VAL A 288 15.34 6.14 -16.00
N ASN A 289 15.65 6.09 -14.70
CA ASN A 289 16.87 5.50 -14.18
C ASN A 289 16.66 4.02 -13.84
N TYR A 290 15.57 3.69 -13.15
CA TYR A 290 15.18 2.31 -12.86
C TYR A 290 13.70 2.11 -13.21
N PRO A 291 13.38 1.19 -14.13
CA PRO A 291 12.01 1.00 -14.59
C PRO A 291 11.19 0.17 -13.58
N PHE A 292 9.86 0.25 -13.67
CA PHE A 292 8.95 -0.59 -12.90
C PHE A 292 9.30 -2.09 -13.03
N GLY A 293 9.25 -2.79 -11.90
CA GLY A 293 9.60 -4.21 -11.80
C GLY A 293 11.10 -4.52 -11.85
N PHE A 294 11.99 -3.52 -11.87
CA PHE A 294 13.45 -3.74 -11.86
C PHE A 294 13.98 -4.14 -10.48
N GLY A 295 14.99 -5.01 -10.46
CA GLY A 295 15.77 -5.31 -9.25
C GLY A 295 16.80 -6.41 -9.52
N LEU A 296 18.02 -6.19 -9.06
CA LEU A 296 19.14 -7.11 -9.23
C LEU A 296 19.15 -8.20 -8.15
N SER A 297 19.96 -9.23 -8.39
CA SER A 297 20.24 -10.31 -7.44
C SER A 297 21.75 -10.55 -7.35
N TYR A 298 22.20 -11.40 -6.42
CA TYR A 298 23.59 -11.87 -6.37
C TYR A 298 23.85 -13.05 -7.32
N THR A 299 22.78 -13.63 -7.84
CA THR A 299 22.83 -14.67 -8.87
C THR A 299 22.19 -14.17 -10.16
N ASP A 300 22.38 -14.93 -11.23
CA ASP A 300 21.84 -14.64 -12.56
C ASP A 300 20.72 -15.63 -12.87
N PHE A 301 19.69 -15.18 -13.57
CA PHE A 301 18.55 -16.02 -13.97
C PHE A 301 18.32 -15.93 -15.48
N GLU A 302 17.94 -17.07 -16.05
CA GLU A 302 17.42 -17.17 -17.41
C GLU A 302 15.92 -17.48 -17.36
N ILE A 303 15.13 -16.70 -18.10
CA ILE A 303 13.70 -16.96 -18.32
C ILE A 303 13.54 -17.46 -19.76
N SER A 304 13.09 -18.71 -19.90
CA SER A 304 12.98 -19.41 -21.19
C SER A 304 11.67 -20.22 -21.27
N ASP A 305 11.49 -20.97 -22.36
CA ASP A 305 10.30 -21.80 -22.63
C ASP A 305 8.97 -21.06 -22.42
N ILE A 306 8.94 -19.79 -22.83
CA ILE A 306 7.76 -18.93 -22.67
C ILE A 306 6.66 -19.46 -23.60
N ASN A 307 5.53 -19.82 -23.00
CA ASN A 307 4.34 -20.25 -23.72
C ASN A 307 3.15 -19.43 -23.23
N ALA A 308 2.35 -18.92 -24.17
CA ALA A 308 1.09 -18.24 -23.88
C ALA A 308 0.00 -18.81 -24.79
N TYR A 309 -1.21 -18.98 -24.26
CA TYR A 309 -2.35 -19.46 -25.02
C TYR A 309 -3.67 -19.04 -24.38
N LEU A 310 -4.72 -19.00 -25.19
CA LEU A 310 -6.09 -18.83 -24.72
C LEU A 310 -6.67 -20.18 -24.30
N ASN A 311 -7.27 -20.23 -23.11
CA ASN A 311 -8.17 -21.31 -22.71
C ASN A 311 -9.48 -20.68 -22.24
N GLU A 312 -10.56 -20.95 -22.96
CA GLU A 312 -11.87 -20.29 -22.76
C GLU A 312 -11.74 -18.76 -22.73
N ASN A 313 -11.97 -18.13 -21.59
CA ASN A 313 -11.90 -16.67 -21.39
C ASN A 313 -10.66 -16.24 -20.59
N THR A 314 -9.61 -17.07 -20.55
CA THR A 314 -8.40 -16.84 -19.74
C THR A 314 -7.14 -16.99 -20.57
N ILE A 315 -6.27 -16.00 -20.50
CA ILE A 315 -4.91 -16.08 -21.04
C ILE A 315 -4.05 -16.83 -20.03
N ASN A 316 -3.46 -17.94 -20.46
CA ASN A 316 -2.55 -18.75 -19.66
C ASN A 316 -1.13 -18.51 -20.15
N VAL A 317 -0.22 -18.28 -19.20
CA VAL A 317 1.20 -18.03 -19.47
C VAL A 317 2.06 -18.92 -18.59
N SER A 318 3.07 -19.56 -19.17
CA SER A 318 4.09 -20.29 -18.43
C SER A 318 5.48 -19.92 -18.90
N ALA A 319 6.45 -19.96 -18.00
CA ALA A 319 7.87 -19.78 -18.30
C ALA A 319 8.73 -20.66 -17.39
N SER A 320 9.85 -21.14 -17.92
CA SER A 320 10.92 -21.80 -17.15
C SER A 320 11.86 -20.74 -16.62
N VAL A 321 12.19 -20.80 -15.33
CA VAL A 321 13.18 -19.93 -14.68
C VAL A 321 14.33 -20.77 -14.20
N THR A 322 15.53 -20.53 -14.72
CA THR A 322 16.74 -21.25 -14.33
C THR A 322 17.68 -20.31 -13.60
N ASN A 323 18.15 -20.70 -12.42
CA ASN A 323 19.24 -20.00 -11.74
C ASN A 323 20.57 -20.39 -12.41
N THR A 324 21.11 -19.53 -13.26
CA THR A 324 22.34 -19.78 -14.02
C THR A 324 23.60 -19.29 -13.31
N GLY A 325 23.46 -18.63 -12.15
CA GLY A 325 24.59 -18.14 -11.38
C GLY A 325 25.15 -19.18 -10.40
N LYS A 326 25.81 -18.68 -9.33
CA LYS A 326 26.60 -19.51 -8.39
C LYS A 326 26.08 -19.52 -6.95
N THR A 327 25.00 -18.80 -6.66
CA THR A 327 24.41 -18.74 -5.32
C THR A 327 22.90 -18.98 -5.41
N TYR A 328 22.29 -19.31 -4.27
CA TYR A 328 20.83 -19.42 -4.17
C TYR A 328 20.18 -18.06 -4.43
N GLY A 329 18.98 -18.06 -5.02
CA GLY A 329 18.20 -16.84 -5.20
C GLY A 329 16.77 -17.12 -5.62
N LYS A 330 15.97 -16.06 -5.67
CA LYS A 330 14.60 -16.07 -6.17
C LYS A 330 14.48 -15.07 -7.30
N GLU A 331 13.57 -15.32 -8.24
CA GLU A 331 13.27 -14.40 -9.34
C GLU A 331 11.76 -14.17 -9.46
N VAL A 332 11.38 -13.01 -9.98
CA VAL A 332 9.99 -12.63 -10.26
C VAL A 332 9.79 -12.64 -11.76
N VAL A 333 8.90 -13.51 -12.24
CA VAL A 333 8.40 -13.47 -13.61
C VAL A 333 7.21 -12.53 -13.68
N GLN A 334 7.25 -11.60 -14.62
CA GLN A 334 6.26 -10.55 -14.84
C GLN A 334 5.71 -10.70 -16.26
N VAL A 335 4.40 -10.61 -16.40
CA VAL A 335 3.68 -10.69 -17.68
C VAL A 335 3.00 -9.35 -17.91
N TYR A 336 3.30 -8.75 -19.05
CA TYR A 336 2.67 -7.53 -19.53
C TYR A 336 1.88 -7.79 -20.80
N TYR A 337 0.78 -7.09 -21.00
CA TYR A 337 0.12 -7.03 -22.30
C TYR A 337 0.29 -5.67 -22.97
N SER A 338 0.16 -5.64 -24.29
CA SER A 338 0.09 -4.44 -25.11
C SER A 338 -1.19 -4.53 -25.95
N ALA A 339 -2.16 -3.68 -25.62
CA ALA A 339 -3.44 -3.60 -26.33
C ALA A 339 -3.29 -2.79 -27.64
N PRO A 340 -4.14 -3.04 -28.66
CA PRO A 340 -4.20 -2.17 -29.83
C PRO A 340 -4.62 -0.75 -29.40
N GLN A 341 -3.95 0.27 -29.97
CA GLN A 341 -4.21 1.68 -29.61
C GLN A 341 -5.68 2.08 -29.81
N GLY A 342 -6.33 1.56 -30.87
CA GLY A 342 -7.74 1.78 -31.12
C GLY A 342 -8.11 3.27 -31.20
N LYS A 343 -9.33 3.61 -30.77
CA LYS A 343 -9.84 4.97 -30.62
C LYS A 343 -9.61 5.53 -29.22
N LEU A 344 -9.49 4.67 -28.20
CA LEU A 344 -9.34 5.11 -26.81
C LEU A 344 -7.90 5.51 -26.48
N GLY A 345 -6.90 4.98 -27.20
CA GLY A 345 -5.48 5.12 -26.85
C GLY A 345 -5.13 4.25 -25.64
N LYS A 346 -3.97 3.60 -25.68
CA LYS A 346 -3.57 2.60 -24.66
C LYS A 346 -2.12 2.79 -24.21
N PRO A 347 -1.79 2.47 -22.95
CA PRO A 347 -0.41 2.29 -22.54
C PRO A 347 0.27 1.23 -23.41
N SER A 348 1.57 1.37 -23.65
CA SER A 348 2.35 0.42 -24.44
C SER A 348 2.53 -0.92 -23.72
N ARG A 349 2.52 -0.90 -22.38
CA ARG A 349 2.64 -2.04 -21.47
C ARG A 349 1.70 -1.85 -20.29
N GLU A 350 1.03 -2.93 -19.90
CA GLU A 350 0.25 -3.02 -18.66
C GLU A 350 0.49 -4.38 -18.01
N LEU A 351 0.74 -4.39 -16.70
CA LEU A 351 0.98 -5.60 -15.93
C LEU A 351 -0.30 -6.45 -15.91
N ALA A 352 -0.17 -7.72 -16.28
CA ALA A 352 -1.27 -8.68 -16.40
C ALA A 352 -1.23 -9.75 -15.30
N ALA A 353 -0.03 -10.22 -14.97
CA ALA A 353 0.21 -11.23 -13.95
C ALA A 353 1.68 -11.23 -13.53
N PHE A 354 1.96 -11.82 -12.38
CA PHE A 354 3.32 -12.06 -11.91
C PHE A 354 3.40 -13.29 -11.01
N LYS A 355 4.60 -13.86 -10.90
CA LYS A 355 4.89 -14.97 -10.00
C LYS A 355 6.34 -14.92 -9.55
N LYS A 356 6.56 -14.91 -8.23
CA LYS A 356 7.88 -15.16 -7.64
C LYS A 356 8.15 -16.66 -7.57
N THR A 357 9.38 -17.06 -7.88
CA THR A 357 9.84 -18.44 -7.65
C THR A 357 10.04 -18.68 -6.15
N ASP A 358 10.09 -19.95 -5.77
CA ASP A 358 10.75 -20.35 -4.55
C ASP A 358 12.28 -20.19 -4.66
N LEU A 359 13.01 -20.51 -3.58
CA LEU A 359 14.47 -20.37 -3.54
C LEU A 359 15.12 -21.44 -4.42
N LEU A 360 15.77 -21.01 -5.50
CA LEU A 360 16.41 -21.90 -6.47
C LEU A 360 17.89 -22.07 -6.17
N ALA A 361 18.37 -23.31 -6.12
CA ALA A 361 19.79 -23.61 -6.09
C ALA A 361 20.48 -23.27 -7.43
N PRO A 362 21.81 -23.07 -7.46
CA PRO A 362 22.55 -22.95 -8.72
C PRO A 362 22.28 -24.12 -9.67
N GLY A 363 21.88 -23.82 -10.91
CA GLY A 363 21.49 -24.78 -11.93
C GLY A 363 20.08 -25.34 -11.81
N GLU A 364 19.31 -24.98 -10.77
CA GLU A 364 17.93 -25.41 -10.62
C GLU A 364 17.00 -24.63 -11.56
N THR A 365 16.06 -25.35 -12.18
CA THR A 365 15.00 -24.78 -13.02
C THR A 365 13.64 -24.98 -12.36
N ARG A 366 12.83 -23.92 -12.31
CA ARG A 366 11.44 -23.96 -11.88
C ARG A 366 10.54 -23.40 -12.97
N LYS A 367 9.52 -24.17 -13.36
CA LYS A 367 8.46 -23.67 -14.25
C LYS A 367 7.39 -22.96 -13.43
N VAL A 368 7.07 -21.73 -13.82
CA VAL A 368 6.00 -20.93 -13.23
C VAL A 368 4.79 -20.87 -14.16
N TYR A 369 3.61 -20.74 -13.56
CA TYR A 369 2.33 -20.66 -14.26
C TYR A 369 1.55 -19.46 -13.74
N MET A 370 0.98 -18.71 -14.68
CA MET A 370 0.17 -17.52 -14.42
C MET A 370 -1.02 -17.55 -15.36
N ALA A 371 -2.11 -16.95 -14.92
CA ALA A 371 -3.32 -16.84 -15.72
C ALA A 371 -4.07 -15.57 -15.33
N PHE A 372 -4.69 -14.94 -16.33
CA PHE A 372 -5.57 -13.79 -16.10
C PHE A 372 -6.73 -13.79 -17.10
N PRO A 373 -7.93 -13.36 -16.66
CA PRO A 373 -9.08 -13.22 -17.53
C PRO A 373 -8.83 -12.28 -18.72
N VAL A 374 -9.39 -12.61 -19.88
CA VAL A 374 -9.29 -11.76 -21.08
C VAL A 374 -9.90 -10.37 -20.85
N TYR A 375 -10.97 -10.28 -20.06
CA TYR A 375 -11.64 -9.01 -19.77
C TYR A 375 -10.79 -8.05 -18.91
N ASP A 376 -9.74 -8.52 -18.24
CA ASP A 376 -8.82 -7.65 -17.48
C ASP A 376 -7.99 -6.74 -18.41
N MET A 377 -7.99 -7.01 -19.73
CA MET A 377 -7.36 -6.16 -20.76
C MET A 377 -8.31 -5.10 -21.35
N ALA A 378 -9.55 -5.00 -20.85
CA ALA A 378 -10.54 -4.06 -21.36
C ALA A 378 -10.27 -2.63 -20.88
N SER A 379 -10.60 -1.65 -21.71
CA SER A 379 -10.51 -0.22 -21.37
C SER A 379 -11.90 0.40 -21.27
N TYR A 380 -12.06 1.39 -20.40
CA TYR A 380 -13.32 2.06 -20.15
C TYR A 380 -13.53 3.25 -21.09
N ASP A 381 -14.65 3.26 -21.81
CA ASP A 381 -15.02 4.37 -22.70
C ASP A 381 -15.96 5.36 -21.99
N ASP A 382 -15.38 6.41 -21.41
CA ASP A 382 -16.08 7.50 -20.71
C ASP A 382 -16.55 8.65 -21.63
N THR A 383 -16.19 8.61 -22.91
CA THR A 383 -16.48 9.68 -23.89
C THR A 383 -17.41 9.22 -25.02
N GLY A 384 -17.70 7.92 -25.11
CA GLY A 384 -18.58 7.35 -26.12
C GLY A 384 -17.94 7.29 -27.51
N LYS A 385 -16.61 7.18 -27.60
CA LYS A 385 -15.88 6.99 -28.87
C LYS A 385 -16.27 5.69 -29.58
N ILE A 386 -16.71 4.70 -28.81
CA ILE A 386 -17.25 3.42 -29.26
C ILE A 386 -18.61 3.18 -28.60
N LYS A 387 -18.65 3.10 -27.27
CA LYS A 387 -19.86 2.87 -26.49
C LYS A 387 -19.71 3.45 -25.09
N MET A 388 -20.44 4.54 -24.84
CA MET A 388 -20.41 5.26 -23.57
C MET A 388 -20.65 4.31 -22.38
N SER A 389 -19.85 4.53 -21.33
CA SER A 389 -19.91 3.86 -20.04
C SER A 389 -19.78 2.34 -20.12
N SER A 390 -18.81 1.84 -20.90
CA SER A 390 -18.58 0.41 -21.03
C SER A 390 -17.10 0.05 -21.02
N TYR A 391 -16.78 -1.14 -20.52
CA TYR A 391 -15.47 -1.76 -20.71
C TYR A 391 -15.45 -2.46 -22.06
N ILE A 392 -14.39 -2.19 -22.84
CA ILE A 392 -14.28 -2.58 -24.23
C ILE A 392 -12.90 -3.18 -24.51
N LEU A 393 -12.89 -4.35 -25.17
CA LEU A 393 -11.73 -4.85 -25.89
C LEU A 393 -11.84 -4.37 -27.34
N GLU A 394 -10.98 -3.43 -27.73
CA GLU A 394 -10.98 -2.90 -29.09
C GLU A 394 -10.37 -3.90 -30.06
N LYS A 395 -10.90 -3.93 -31.29
CA LYS A 395 -10.37 -4.80 -32.34
C LYS A 395 -8.88 -4.56 -32.58
N GLY A 396 -8.16 -5.64 -32.88
CA GLY A 396 -6.73 -5.64 -33.15
C GLY A 396 -6.01 -6.78 -32.44
N SER A 397 -4.68 -6.65 -32.40
CA SER A 397 -3.80 -7.65 -31.79
C SER A 397 -3.37 -7.22 -30.40
N TYR A 398 -3.65 -8.10 -29.42
CA TYR A 398 -3.16 -8.03 -28.06
C TYR A 398 -1.90 -8.90 -27.94
N ARG A 399 -0.79 -8.29 -27.55
CA ARG A 399 0.53 -8.92 -27.48
C ARG A 399 0.96 -9.10 -26.05
N PHE A 400 1.64 -10.21 -25.76
CA PHE A 400 2.12 -10.51 -24.41
C PHE A 400 3.64 -10.47 -24.34
N TYR A 401 4.16 -9.94 -23.24
CA TYR A 401 5.58 -9.76 -22.98
C TYR A 401 5.92 -10.35 -21.61
N VAL A 402 6.88 -11.25 -21.55
CA VAL A 402 7.23 -12.00 -20.33
C VAL A 402 8.69 -11.77 -20.00
N GLY A 403 8.99 -11.46 -18.74
CA GLY A 403 10.35 -11.19 -18.29
C GLY A 403 10.44 -10.87 -16.81
N ASN A 404 11.43 -10.08 -16.39
CA ASN A 404 11.67 -9.77 -14.97
C ASN A 404 11.72 -8.26 -14.62
N SER A 405 11.33 -7.40 -15.57
CA SER A 405 11.01 -5.98 -15.41
C SER A 405 10.21 -5.54 -16.63
N VAL A 406 9.53 -4.38 -16.61
CA VAL A 406 8.77 -3.91 -17.78
C VAL A 406 9.62 -3.75 -19.05
N ARG A 407 10.94 -3.50 -18.89
CA ARG A 407 11.89 -3.32 -20.00
C ARG A 407 12.68 -4.57 -20.38
N ASN A 408 12.87 -5.52 -19.46
CA ASN A 408 13.56 -6.77 -19.76
C ASN A 408 12.52 -7.89 -19.97
N THR A 409 11.88 -7.87 -21.14
CA THR A 409 10.85 -8.83 -21.54
C THR A 409 11.09 -9.37 -22.94
N VAL A 410 10.61 -10.59 -23.17
CA VAL A 410 10.52 -11.22 -24.48
C VAL A 410 9.05 -11.29 -24.87
N LYS A 411 8.73 -10.92 -26.12
CA LYS A 411 7.38 -11.07 -26.65
C LYS A 411 7.06 -12.56 -26.82
N ALA A 412 5.94 -13.02 -26.30
CA ALA A 412 5.45 -14.37 -26.54
C ALA A 412 5.00 -14.54 -28.00
N ASP A 413 5.11 -15.76 -28.54
CA ASP A 413 4.70 -16.06 -29.91
C ASP A 413 3.18 -15.93 -30.14
N PHE A 414 2.40 -16.16 -29.08
CA PHE A 414 0.95 -16.03 -29.11
C PHE A 414 0.51 -14.56 -29.05
N GLU A 415 -0.42 -14.20 -29.94
CA GLU A 415 -1.19 -12.96 -29.90
C GLU A 415 -2.67 -13.30 -29.80
N TYR A 416 -3.42 -12.52 -29.00
CA TYR A 416 -4.87 -12.60 -28.96
C TYR A 416 -5.45 -11.58 -29.94
N ILE A 417 -6.03 -12.05 -31.05
CA ILE A 417 -6.54 -11.21 -32.13
C ILE A 417 -8.06 -11.12 -32.04
N ILE A 418 -8.57 -9.89 -32.05
CA ILE A 418 -10.00 -9.60 -32.01
C ILE A 418 -10.38 -8.87 -33.30
N ASP A 419 -11.35 -9.40 -34.05
CA ASP A 419 -11.77 -8.82 -35.34
C ASP A 419 -12.73 -7.63 -35.20
N ASN A 420 -13.52 -7.59 -34.13
CA ASN A 420 -14.53 -6.55 -33.86
C ASN A 420 -14.51 -6.16 -32.39
N ASP A 421 -14.74 -4.87 -32.09
CA ASP A 421 -14.80 -4.38 -30.71
C ASP A 421 -15.79 -5.23 -29.87
N ILE A 422 -15.34 -5.69 -28.71
CA ILE A 422 -16.15 -6.50 -27.78
C ILE A 422 -16.46 -5.64 -26.56
N ILE A 423 -17.75 -5.40 -26.31
CA ILE A 423 -18.22 -4.83 -25.05
C ILE A 423 -18.17 -5.94 -24.01
N THR A 424 -17.20 -5.91 -23.11
CA THR A 424 -17.06 -6.91 -22.05
C THR A 424 -18.03 -6.65 -20.91
N GLU A 425 -18.36 -5.38 -20.67
CA GLU A 425 -19.31 -4.97 -19.63
C GLU A 425 -19.93 -3.62 -19.97
N GLN A 426 -21.26 -3.54 -19.96
CA GLN A 426 -21.99 -2.27 -20.08
C GLN A 426 -22.38 -1.78 -18.69
N LEU A 427 -21.93 -0.57 -18.34
CA LEU A 427 -22.21 0.10 -17.08
C LEU A 427 -22.99 1.40 -17.32
N THR A 428 -23.03 2.24 -16.29
CA THR A 428 -23.56 3.60 -16.36
C THR A 428 -22.47 4.59 -15.98
N GLN A 429 -22.64 5.84 -16.35
CA GLN A 429 -21.73 6.91 -15.96
C GLN A 429 -21.80 7.10 -14.44
N GLN A 430 -20.65 7.08 -13.78
CA GLN A 430 -20.50 7.24 -12.34
C GLN A 430 -19.34 8.18 -12.03
N ALA A 431 -19.56 9.12 -11.11
CA ALA A 431 -18.55 10.05 -10.59
C ALA A 431 -17.75 10.80 -11.68
N ALA A 432 -18.38 11.15 -12.80
CA ALA A 432 -17.72 11.83 -13.91
C ALA A 432 -17.34 13.29 -13.56
N PRO A 433 -16.22 13.82 -14.08
CA PRO A 433 -15.72 15.13 -13.69
C PRO A 433 -16.55 16.30 -14.25
N CYS A 434 -16.82 17.30 -13.42
CA CYS A 434 -17.42 18.55 -13.87
C CYS A 434 -16.37 19.58 -14.34
N LYS A 435 -15.14 19.49 -13.82
CA LYS A 435 -14.10 20.53 -13.89
C LYS A 435 -12.76 20.06 -14.50
N LEU A 436 -12.69 18.87 -15.08
CA LEU A 436 -11.49 18.42 -15.79
C LEU A 436 -11.54 18.96 -17.22
N GLU A 437 -10.63 19.84 -17.62
CA GLU A 437 -10.72 20.49 -18.93
C GLU A 437 -10.09 19.67 -20.07
N LYS A 438 -9.08 18.86 -19.75
CA LYS A 438 -8.32 18.08 -20.73
C LYS A 438 -7.73 16.83 -20.11
N ARG A 439 -7.31 15.89 -20.95
CA ARG A 439 -6.53 14.70 -20.54
C ARG A 439 -5.49 14.30 -21.57
N MET A 440 -4.43 13.63 -21.12
CA MET A 440 -3.31 13.17 -21.95
C MET A 440 -3.74 12.03 -22.87
N LEU A 441 -3.15 11.98 -24.07
CA LEU A 441 -3.25 10.91 -25.05
C LEU A 441 -1.92 10.13 -25.14
N SER A 442 -1.94 8.97 -25.80
CA SER A 442 -0.80 8.05 -25.91
C SER A 442 0.41 8.64 -26.64
N ASP A 443 0.25 9.73 -27.39
CA ASP A 443 1.34 10.45 -28.05
C ASP A 443 1.87 11.64 -27.23
N GLY A 444 1.33 11.87 -26.03
CA GLY A 444 1.67 12.97 -25.14
C GLY A 444 0.92 14.27 -25.42
N SER A 445 0.08 14.32 -26.45
CA SER A 445 -0.85 15.43 -26.68
C SER A 445 -2.04 15.36 -25.71
N PHE A 446 -2.91 16.37 -25.74
CA PHE A 446 -4.10 16.43 -24.88
C PHE A 446 -5.38 16.53 -25.70
N GLU A 447 -6.43 15.84 -25.27
CA GLU A 447 -7.80 16.06 -25.75
C GLU A 447 -8.63 16.83 -24.73
N ASN A 448 -9.63 17.58 -25.22
CA ASN A 448 -10.58 18.27 -24.35
C ASN A 448 -11.57 17.29 -23.75
N MET A 449 -11.87 17.46 -22.46
CA MET A 449 -12.83 16.63 -21.76
C MET A 449 -14.23 17.28 -21.79
N PRO A 450 -15.31 16.49 -21.96
CA PRO A 450 -16.65 16.99 -21.75
C PRO A 450 -16.83 17.43 -20.29
N SER A 451 -17.54 18.54 -20.08
CA SER A 451 -17.99 18.92 -18.73
C SER A 451 -19.30 18.19 -18.43
N TYR A 452 -19.27 17.29 -17.47
CA TYR A 452 -20.46 16.54 -17.04
C TYR A 452 -21.22 17.33 -15.97
N LYS A 453 -22.50 17.05 -15.82
CA LYS A 453 -23.30 17.52 -14.67
C LYS A 453 -23.41 16.38 -13.67
N ASN A 454 -23.27 16.71 -12.39
CA ASN A 454 -23.59 15.75 -11.35
C ASN A 454 -25.11 15.47 -11.38
N ASN A 455 -25.47 14.29 -11.86
CA ASN A 455 -26.85 13.79 -11.95
C ASN A 455 -27.01 12.48 -11.17
N THR A 456 -26.21 12.27 -10.12
CA THR A 456 -26.26 11.07 -9.27
C THR A 456 -27.71 10.79 -8.87
N LYS A 457 -28.21 9.62 -9.27
CA LYS A 457 -29.54 9.16 -8.91
C LYS A 457 -29.43 8.17 -7.77
N ARG A 458 -29.90 8.60 -6.61
CA ARG A 458 -30.07 7.73 -5.46
C ARG A 458 -31.35 6.91 -5.62
N SER A 459 -31.25 5.61 -5.34
CA SER A 459 -32.41 4.75 -5.10
C SER A 459 -32.66 4.66 -3.60
N GLU A 460 -33.92 4.79 -3.18
CA GLU A 460 -34.30 4.50 -1.79
C GLU A 460 -34.15 3.00 -1.51
N PRO A 461 -33.63 2.60 -0.34
CA PRO A 461 -33.54 1.20 0.03
C PRO A 461 -34.93 0.63 0.30
N GLU A 462 -35.14 -0.61 -0.12
CA GLU A 462 -36.32 -1.38 0.24
C GLU A 462 -36.37 -1.59 1.77
N PRO A 463 -37.53 -1.43 2.42
CA PRO A 463 -37.67 -1.75 3.83
C PRO A 463 -37.30 -3.20 4.12
N LEU A 464 -36.64 -3.45 5.26
CA LEU A 464 -36.33 -4.82 5.69
C LEU A 464 -37.62 -5.65 5.77
N ALA A 465 -37.67 -6.76 5.03
CA ALA A 465 -38.85 -7.60 4.83
C ALA A 465 -39.07 -8.59 5.99
N ALA A 466 -39.21 -8.07 7.21
CA ALA A 466 -39.48 -8.85 8.42
C ALA A 466 -40.31 -8.06 9.44
N GLU A 467 -40.98 -8.78 10.34
CA GLU A 467 -41.56 -8.23 11.55
C GLU A 467 -40.60 -8.38 12.74
N ALA A 468 -40.75 -7.55 13.76
CA ALA A 468 -40.02 -7.70 15.02
C ALA A 468 -40.35 -9.05 15.70
N PRO A 469 -39.40 -9.67 16.42
CA PRO A 469 -39.64 -10.92 17.11
C PRO A 469 -40.67 -10.75 18.23
N ASN A 470 -41.43 -11.81 18.51
CA ASN A 470 -42.46 -11.83 19.57
C ASN A 470 -41.89 -11.65 20.99
N SER A 471 -40.59 -11.88 21.17
CA SER A 471 -39.86 -11.70 22.42
C SER A 471 -38.47 -11.10 22.13
N PRO A 472 -37.89 -10.30 23.03
CA PRO A 472 -36.57 -9.71 22.83
C PRO A 472 -35.53 -10.77 22.44
N ALA A 473 -34.91 -10.59 21.28
CA ALA A 473 -33.90 -11.49 20.74
C ALA A 473 -32.50 -10.92 20.94
N MET A 474 -31.52 -11.79 21.22
CA MET A 474 -30.12 -11.41 21.32
C MET A 474 -29.42 -11.59 19.98
N LEU A 475 -28.34 -10.84 19.70
CA LEU A 475 -27.57 -11.01 18.45
C LEU A 475 -27.02 -12.44 18.30
N ILE A 476 -26.78 -13.13 19.42
CA ILE A 476 -26.37 -14.55 19.39
C ILE A 476 -27.47 -15.46 18.84
N ASP A 477 -28.75 -15.14 19.04
CA ASP A 477 -29.87 -15.93 18.50
C ASP A 477 -29.90 -15.83 16.96
N VAL A 478 -29.47 -14.71 16.38
CA VAL A 478 -29.28 -14.55 14.94
C VAL A 478 -28.13 -15.44 14.45
N CYS A 479 -27.01 -15.44 15.17
CA CYS A 479 -25.86 -16.29 14.85
C CYS A 479 -26.18 -17.79 14.92
N GLU A 480 -27.11 -18.18 15.79
CA GLU A 480 -27.59 -19.56 15.95
C GLU A 480 -28.75 -19.91 14.99
N GLY A 481 -29.20 -18.97 14.15
CA GLY A 481 -30.26 -19.19 13.18
C GLY A 481 -31.67 -19.26 13.76
N LYS A 482 -31.88 -18.81 15.01
CA LYS A 482 -33.19 -18.80 15.68
C LYS A 482 -34.08 -17.63 15.25
N VAL A 483 -33.47 -16.51 14.89
CA VAL A 483 -34.15 -15.28 14.42
C VAL A 483 -33.36 -14.73 13.22
N SER A 484 -34.04 -14.17 12.22
CA SER A 484 -33.34 -13.52 11.09
C SER A 484 -32.74 -12.18 11.52
N LEU A 485 -31.67 -11.74 10.85
CA LEU A 485 -31.08 -10.44 11.15
C LEU A 485 -32.08 -9.28 10.92
N ASP A 486 -32.88 -9.37 9.85
CA ASP A 486 -33.91 -8.37 9.55
C ASP A 486 -34.96 -8.26 10.66
N SER A 487 -35.42 -9.41 11.19
CA SER A 487 -36.35 -9.44 12.33
C SER A 487 -35.70 -8.85 13.59
N PHE A 488 -34.44 -9.22 13.88
CA PHE A 488 -33.68 -8.66 15.00
C PHE A 488 -33.56 -7.13 14.92
N ILE A 489 -33.26 -6.56 13.74
CA ILE A 489 -33.14 -5.10 13.55
C ILE A 489 -34.47 -4.39 13.77
N LYS A 490 -35.58 -5.00 13.33
CA LYS A 490 -36.93 -4.43 13.50
C LYS A 490 -37.36 -4.25 14.95
N GLN A 491 -36.70 -4.93 15.89
CA GLN A 491 -36.98 -4.78 17.33
C GLN A 491 -36.38 -3.49 17.93
N LEU A 492 -35.39 -2.87 17.27
CA LEU A 492 -34.62 -1.74 17.80
C LEU A 492 -35.40 -0.44 17.67
N THR A 493 -35.31 0.47 18.64
CA THR A 493 -35.91 1.82 18.50
C THR A 493 -35.09 2.69 17.55
N ASP A 494 -35.65 3.84 17.11
CA ASP A 494 -34.89 4.79 16.28
C ASP A 494 -33.60 5.26 16.97
N ASP A 495 -33.67 5.64 18.25
CA ASP A 495 -32.49 6.06 19.03
C ASP A 495 -31.41 4.97 19.07
N GLU A 496 -31.79 3.71 19.07
CA GLU A 496 -30.84 2.60 19.08
C GLU A 496 -30.21 2.33 17.72
N LEU A 497 -30.99 2.46 16.65
CA LEU A 497 -30.47 2.39 15.29
C LEU A 497 -29.48 3.54 15.04
N ILE A 498 -29.84 4.76 15.43
CA ILE A 498 -28.97 5.94 15.33
C ILE A 498 -27.71 5.71 16.16
N GLY A 499 -27.83 5.14 17.36
CA GLY A 499 -26.69 4.80 18.21
C GLY A 499 -25.69 3.79 17.62
N LEU A 500 -26.08 3.06 16.56
CA LEU A 500 -25.24 2.04 15.91
C LEU A 500 -24.51 2.56 14.66
N VAL A 501 -24.87 3.73 14.12
CA VAL A 501 -24.27 4.29 12.89
C VAL A 501 -23.19 5.35 13.16
N TYR A 502 -22.68 5.41 14.38
CA TYR A 502 -21.49 6.19 14.71
C TYR A 502 -20.55 5.47 15.69
N GLY A 503 -19.29 5.92 15.69
CA GLY A 503 -18.22 5.35 16.50
C GLY A 503 -18.46 5.42 18.00
N GLN A 504 -17.93 4.42 18.71
CA GLN A 504 -18.17 4.15 20.11
C GLN A 504 -16.90 4.36 20.94
N PRO A 505 -17.01 4.80 22.22
CA PRO A 505 -15.84 5.06 23.05
C PRO A 505 -14.88 3.87 23.16
N ASN A 506 -13.59 4.21 23.26
CA ASN A 506 -12.50 3.26 23.44
C ASN A 506 -12.68 2.36 24.66
N THR A 507 -12.26 1.11 24.53
CA THR A 507 -12.13 0.14 25.62
C THR A 507 -10.81 -0.61 25.50
N GLY A 508 -10.30 -1.13 26.61
CA GLY A 508 -9.05 -1.88 26.62
C GLY A 508 -7.86 -1.01 26.19
N VAL A 509 -7.10 -1.47 25.20
CA VAL A 509 -5.87 -0.83 24.70
C VAL A 509 -6.08 0.00 23.44
N ALA A 510 -7.28 -0.01 22.86
CA ALA A 510 -7.58 0.71 21.64
C ALA A 510 -7.58 2.23 21.85
N ASP A 511 -7.16 2.97 20.83
CA ASP A 511 -7.15 4.44 20.81
C ASP A 511 -7.98 5.02 19.64
N THR A 512 -8.46 4.20 18.70
CA THR A 512 -9.15 4.64 17.49
C THR A 512 -10.66 4.44 17.51
N TYR A 513 -11.30 4.28 18.67
CA TYR A 513 -12.75 4.06 18.84
C TYR A 513 -13.21 2.68 18.32
N GLY A 514 -14.46 2.35 18.61
CA GLY A 514 -15.09 1.09 18.22
C GLY A 514 -16.42 1.26 17.50
N MET A 515 -17.07 0.13 17.22
CA MET A 515 -18.37 0.07 16.54
C MET A 515 -19.31 -0.91 17.28
N GLY A 516 -20.62 -0.69 17.20
CA GLY A 516 -21.62 -1.51 17.88
C GLY A 516 -22.00 -0.94 19.26
N ASN A 517 -21.67 -1.67 20.33
CA ASN A 517 -21.88 -1.23 21.73
C ASN A 517 -23.35 -1.13 22.20
N LEU A 518 -24.18 -2.11 21.86
CA LEU A 518 -25.57 -2.21 22.35
C LEU A 518 -25.76 -3.47 23.20
N GLY A 519 -25.16 -3.45 24.40
CA GLY A 519 -25.01 -4.62 25.27
C GLY A 519 -26.33 -5.29 25.70
N LYS A 520 -27.43 -4.54 25.80
CA LYS A 520 -28.74 -5.12 26.18
C LYS A 520 -29.30 -6.14 25.19
N TYR A 521 -28.86 -6.08 23.93
CA TYR A 521 -29.17 -7.09 22.90
C TYR A 521 -27.95 -7.95 22.54
N GLY A 522 -26.89 -7.88 23.35
CA GLY A 522 -25.67 -8.66 23.19
C GLY A 522 -24.76 -8.21 22.04
N ILE A 523 -24.94 -7.01 21.50
CA ILE A 523 -24.05 -6.43 20.49
C ILE A 523 -22.76 -5.94 21.20
N PRO A 524 -21.58 -6.51 20.90
CA PRO A 524 -20.33 -6.10 21.54
C PRO A 524 -19.88 -4.71 21.09
N ASN A 525 -18.99 -4.08 21.85
CA ASN A 525 -18.23 -2.90 21.41
C ASN A 525 -16.94 -3.38 20.73
N VAL A 526 -16.90 -3.33 19.39
CA VAL A 526 -15.81 -3.87 18.59
C VAL A 526 -14.76 -2.80 18.38
N MET A 527 -13.58 -2.96 18.98
CA MET A 527 -12.49 -1.99 18.86
C MET A 527 -11.83 -2.02 17.48
N THR A 528 -11.51 -0.84 16.97
CA THR A 528 -10.61 -0.66 15.84
C THR A 528 -9.18 -0.44 16.32
N ALA A 529 -8.19 -0.66 15.46
CA ALA A 529 -6.83 -0.15 15.65
C ALA A 529 -6.16 0.12 14.31
N ASP A 530 -5.35 1.17 14.30
CA ASP A 530 -4.31 1.34 13.29
C ASP A 530 -3.18 0.30 13.50
N GLY A 531 -2.13 0.22 12.69
CA GLY A 531 -1.88 0.90 11.42
C GLY A 531 -1.37 -0.07 10.35
N PRO A 532 -1.06 0.40 9.13
CA PRO A 532 -0.73 -0.51 8.04
C PRO A 532 0.53 -1.35 8.23
N ALA A 533 1.51 -0.89 9.01
CA ALA A 533 2.76 -1.61 9.25
C ALA A 533 2.71 -2.54 10.49
N GLY A 534 1.58 -2.65 11.19
CA GLY A 534 1.45 -3.42 12.43
C GLY A 534 0.36 -2.84 13.33
N ILE A 535 -0.05 -3.57 14.36
CA ILE A 535 -1.10 -3.07 15.27
C ILE A 535 -0.53 -1.93 16.12
N ARG A 536 -1.00 -0.71 15.90
CA ARG A 536 -0.63 0.47 16.69
C ARG A 536 -1.41 0.45 17.99
N ILE A 537 -0.66 0.42 19.09
CA ILE A 537 -1.15 0.66 20.45
C ILE A 537 -0.27 1.77 21.02
N LEU A 538 -0.88 2.78 21.64
CA LEU A 538 -0.12 3.91 22.17
C LEU A 538 0.87 3.48 23.26
N PRO A 539 2.07 4.10 23.35
CA PRO A 539 3.09 3.72 24.32
C PRO A 539 2.61 3.73 25.78
N ASP A 540 1.71 4.64 26.14
CA ASP A 540 1.15 4.77 27.48
C ASP A 540 0.24 3.60 27.90
N ARG A 541 -0.13 2.71 26.96
CA ARG A 541 -0.88 1.48 27.23
C ARG A 541 0.01 0.32 27.67
N GLY A 542 1.33 0.44 27.52
CA GLY A 542 2.30 -0.57 27.97
C GLY A 542 2.27 -1.88 27.18
N VAL A 543 1.72 -1.88 25.95
CA VAL A 543 1.75 -3.02 25.03
C VAL A 543 2.54 -2.64 23.79
N THR A 544 3.53 -3.46 23.47
CA THR A 544 4.31 -3.37 22.24
C THR A 544 3.88 -4.48 21.28
N THR A 545 3.93 -4.19 19.98
CA THR A 545 3.50 -5.10 18.90
C THR A 545 4.61 -5.22 17.85
N THR A 546 4.39 -6.06 16.84
CA THR A 546 5.39 -6.24 15.77
C THR A 546 5.24 -5.16 14.70
N ALA A 547 6.32 -4.40 14.43
CA ALA A 547 6.40 -3.54 13.25
C ALA A 547 6.94 -4.33 12.05
N PHE A 548 6.08 -4.56 11.06
CA PHE A 548 6.41 -5.11 9.75
C PHE A 548 6.91 -4.01 8.80
N PRO A 549 7.54 -4.38 7.66
CA PRO A 549 7.90 -3.42 6.62
C PRO A 549 6.70 -2.61 6.13
N CYS A 550 6.96 -1.38 5.69
CA CYS A 550 5.95 -0.52 5.08
C CYS A 550 5.37 -1.15 3.80
N ALA A 551 4.20 -0.69 3.36
CA ALA A 551 3.48 -1.35 2.26
C ALA A 551 4.26 -1.28 0.93
N THR A 552 5.04 -0.22 0.70
CA THR A 552 5.90 -0.11 -0.49
C THR A 552 6.98 -1.20 -0.51
N ALA A 553 7.62 -1.44 0.64
CA ALA A 553 8.60 -2.52 0.80
C ALA A 553 7.95 -3.89 0.58
N LEU A 554 6.74 -4.09 1.14
CA LEU A 554 5.95 -5.30 0.95
C LEU A 554 5.54 -5.50 -0.52
N ALA A 555 5.16 -4.45 -1.25
CA ALA A 555 4.88 -4.54 -2.68
C ALA A 555 6.12 -4.98 -3.48
N CYS A 556 7.30 -4.47 -3.08
CA CYS A 556 8.56 -4.84 -3.70
C CYS A 556 8.96 -6.30 -3.49
N THR A 557 8.28 -7.04 -2.61
CA THR A 557 8.45 -8.50 -2.51
C THR A 557 7.92 -9.24 -3.74
N TRP A 558 6.89 -8.71 -4.42
CA TRP A 558 6.13 -9.39 -5.48
C TRP A 558 5.61 -10.78 -5.06
N ASP A 559 5.36 -10.98 -3.76
CA ASP A 559 4.93 -12.25 -3.17
C ASP A 559 3.65 -12.09 -2.31
N PRO A 560 2.45 -12.30 -2.91
CA PRO A 560 1.20 -12.22 -2.18
C PRO A 560 1.07 -13.26 -1.06
N GLU A 561 1.79 -14.40 -1.12
CA GLU A 561 1.74 -15.40 -0.04
C GLU A 561 2.44 -14.90 1.22
N LEU A 562 3.57 -14.20 1.05
CA LEU A 562 4.24 -13.51 2.14
C LEU A 562 3.34 -12.42 2.75
N ILE A 563 2.62 -11.65 1.91
CA ILE A 563 1.70 -10.61 2.41
C ILE A 563 0.52 -11.22 3.19
N TYR A 564 0.01 -12.37 2.75
CA TYR A 564 -0.99 -13.14 3.50
C TYR A 564 -0.45 -13.55 4.88
N ARG A 565 0.79 -14.03 4.97
CA ARG A 565 1.43 -14.40 6.24
C ARG A 565 1.58 -13.20 7.17
N VAL A 566 1.98 -12.04 6.66
CA VAL A 566 2.07 -10.78 7.42
C VAL A 566 0.70 -10.36 7.95
N GLY A 567 -0.33 -10.33 7.10
CA GLY A 567 -1.70 -10.01 7.51
C GLY A 567 -2.22 -10.96 8.58
N LYS A 568 -1.94 -12.26 8.43
CA LYS A 568 -2.31 -13.28 9.43
C LYS A 568 -1.59 -13.09 10.76
N ALA A 569 -0.30 -12.75 10.76
CA ALA A 569 0.47 -12.52 11.98
C ALA A 569 -0.07 -11.33 12.77
N GLY A 570 -0.19 -10.15 12.14
CA GLY A 570 -0.71 -8.96 12.80
C GLY A 570 -2.16 -9.10 13.26
N ALA A 571 -3.02 -9.82 12.52
CA ALA A 571 -4.40 -10.08 12.96
C ALA A 571 -4.47 -10.95 14.20
N LYS A 572 -3.51 -11.86 14.41
CA LYS A 572 -3.45 -12.58 15.69
C LYS A 572 -3.07 -11.65 16.84
N GLU A 573 -2.16 -10.69 16.63
CA GLU A 573 -1.85 -9.67 17.64
C GLU A 573 -3.07 -8.80 17.96
N ALA A 574 -3.84 -8.41 16.94
CA ALA A 574 -5.12 -7.72 17.10
C ALA A 574 -6.08 -8.53 17.99
N LYS A 575 -6.25 -9.82 17.66
CA LYS A 575 -7.10 -10.74 18.42
C LYS A 575 -6.63 -10.92 19.87
N GLU A 576 -5.32 -11.01 20.11
CA GLU A 576 -4.78 -11.12 21.46
C GLU A 576 -5.09 -9.87 22.29
N ASN A 577 -5.04 -8.68 21.67
CA ASN A 577 -5.27 -7.38 22.28
C ASN A 577 -6.70 -6.85 22.20
N ASN A 578 -7.65 -7.74 21.88
CA ASN A 578 -9.08 -7.44 21.87
C ASN A 578 -9.54 -6.40 20.83
N ILE A 579 -8.83 -6.34 19.71
CA ILE A 579 -9.16 -5.50 18.56
C ILE A 579 -9.85 -6.38 17.52
N GLY A 580 -11.03 -5.97 17.06
CA GLY A 580 -11.83 -6.71 16.09
C GLY A 580 -11.71 -6.22 14.65
N ILE A 581 -11.23 -4.99 14.45
CA ILE A 581 -11.10 -4.35 13.13
C ILE A 581 -9.70 -3.73 13.02
N TRP A 582 -8.92 -4.15 12.03
CA TRP A 582 -7.61 -3.57 11.75
C TRP A 582 -7.72 -2.63 10.54
N LEU A 583 -7.32 -1.36 10.73
CA LEU A 583 -7.42 -0.29 9.72
C LEU A 583 -6.32 -0.40 8.64
N THR A 584 -6.34 -1.50 7.88
CA THR A 584 -5.39 -1.86 6.81
C THR A 584 -6.03 -2.87 5.84
N PRO A 585 -5.56 -3.03 4.58
CA PRO A 585 -4.48 -2.33 3.88
C PRO A 585 -4.80 -0.88 3.51
N ALA A 586 -3.79 -0.01 3.60
CA ALA A 586 -3.79 1.26 2.88
C ALA A 586 -3.27 1.01 1.45
N MET A 587 -3.97 1.50 0.42
CA MET A 587 -3.80 1.02 -0.96
C MET A 587 -4.13 2.06 -2.04
N ASN A 588 -3.96 3.34 -1.74
CA ASN A 588 -4.04 4.39 -2.76
C ASN A 588 -2.86 4.27 -3.75
N ILE A 589 -3.04 4.66 -5.00
CA ILE A 589 -2.00 4.59 -6.04
C ILE A 589 -0.86 5.59 -5.77
N HIS A 590 0.39 5.20 -6.04
CA HIS A 590 1.52 6.15 -6.05
C HIS A 590 1.46 7.06 -7.29
N ARG A 591 0.57 8.05 -7.27
CA ARG A 591 0.38 9.00 -8.38
C ARG A 591 1.60 9.91 -8.57
N ASN A 592 2.19 10.35 -7.47
CA ASN A 592 3.32 11.26 -7.44
C ASN A 592 4.29 10.83 -6.32
N PRO A 593 5.61 10.87 -6.52
CA PRO A 593 6.58 10.47 -5.50
C PRO A 593 6.57 11.34 -4.24
N LEU A 594 5.98 12.54 -4.30
CA LEU A 594 5.90 13.47 -3.18
C LEU A 594 4.71 13.25 -2.24
N CYS A 595 3.77 12.36 -2.55
CA CYS A 595 2.68 12.08 -1.61
C CYS A 595 3.24 11.58 -0.26
N GLY A 596 2.87 12.26 0.83
CA GLY A 596 3.41 12.00 2.17
C GLY A 596 3.16 10.58 2.69
N ARG A 597 2.12 9.91 2.19
CA ARG A 597 1.69 8.57 2.61
C ARG A 597 2.06 7.44 1.66
N ASN A 598 2.86 7.68 0.62
CA ASN A 598 3.28 6.59 -0.28
C ASN A 598 3.90 5.41 0.49
N PHE A 599 4.60 5.63 1.60
CA PHE A 599 5.18 4.56 2.40
C PHE A 599 4.18 3.47 2.86
N GLU A 600 2.93 3.85 3.14
CA GLU A 600 1.88 2.92 3.56
C GLU A 600 1.00 2.43 2.42
N TYR A 601 1.30 2.82 1.18
CA TYR A 601 0.68 2.35 -0.05
C TYR A 601 1.61 1.40 -0.82
N PHE A 602 1.06 0.67 -1.79
CA PHE A 602 1.78 -0.41 -2.44
C PHE A 602 2.57 0.02 -3.68
N SER A 603 1.93 0.65 -4.68
CA SER A 603 2.51 0.79 -6.02
C SER A 603 1.81 1.86 -6.87
N GLU A 604 2.49 2.34 -7.91
CA GLU A 604 1.90 3.05 -9.04
C GLU A 604 0.97 2.18 -9.91
N ASP A 605 1.07 0.84 -9.80
CA ASP A 605 0.28 -0.11 -10.58
C ASP A 605 -0.95 -0.64 -9.81
N PRO A 606 -2.16 -0.59 -10.39
CA PRO A 606 -3.37 -1.07 -9.74
C PRO A 606 -3.46 -2.58 -9.59
N LEU A 607 -2.86 -3.37 -10.49
CA LEU A 607 -2.89 -4.83 -10.36
C LEU A 607 -2.01 -5.26 -9.19
N LEU A 608 -0.77 -4.78 -9.12
CA LEU A 608 0.13 -5.08 -8.01
C LEU A 608 -0.50 -4.64 -6.68
N THR A 609 -1.01 -3.41 -6.61
CA THR A 609 -1.74 -2.87 -5.45
C THR A 609 -2.91 -3.76 -5.04
N GLY A 610 -3.78 -4.13 -5.97
CA GLY A 610 -4.96 -4.95 -5.72
C GLY A 610 -4.61 -6.36 -5.23
N LYS A 611 -3.64 -7.04 -5.87
CA LYS A 611 -3.21 -8.39 -5.49
C LYS A 611 -2.58 -8.43 -4.09
N MET A 612 -1.76 -7.43 -3.76
CA MET A 612 -1.14 -7.31 -2.43
C MET A 612 -2.18 -7.01 -1.35
N ALA A 613 -3.09 -6.07 -1.61
CA ALA A 613 -4.19 -5.74 -0.70
C ALA A 613 -5.10 -6.95 -0.44
N ALA A 614 -5.53 -7.64 -1.50
CA ALA A 614 -6.38 -8.83 -1.40
C ALA A 614 -5.73 -9.94 -0.56
N ALA A 615 -4.42 -10.17 -0.75
CA ALA A 615 -3.69 -11.14 0.04
C ALA A 615 -3.63 -10.77 1.53
N LYS A 616 -3.38 -9.50 1.85
CA LYS A 616 -3.38 -9.02 3.23
C LYS A 616 -4.75 -9.19 3.89
N VAL A 617 -5.82 -8.80 3.18
CA VAL A 617 -7.21 -8.97 3.65
C VAL A 617 -7.53 -10.43 3.94
N ARG A 618 -7.19 -11.37 3.03
CA ARG A 618 -7.36 -12.81 3.29
C ARG A 618 -6.58 -13.27 4.52
N GLY A 619 -5.35 -12.78 4.70
CA GLY A 619 -4.52 -13.07 5.87
C GLY A 619 -5.19 -12.67 7.16
N ILE A 620 -5.69 -11.43 7.21
CA ILE A 620 -6.36 -10.85 8.38
C ILE A 620 -7.68 -11.59 8.70
N GLN A 621 -8.55 -11.72 7.70
CA GLN A 621 -9.88 -12.32 7.88
C GLN A 621 -9.82 -13.81 8.19
N SER A 622 -8.73 -14.51 7.84
CA SER A 622 -8.49 -15.90 8.27
C SER A 622 -8.42 -16.06 9.80
N GLN A 623 -8.25 -14.96 10.54
CA GLN A 623 -8.19 -14.95 12.01
C GLN A 623 -9.48 -14.44 12.66
N HIS A 624 -10.55 -14.24 11.89
CA HIS A 624 -11.82 -13.63 12.32
C HIS A 624 -11.66 -12.19 12.83
N ILE A 625 -10.77 -11.44 12.19
CA ILE A 625 -10.58 -10.00 12.37
C ILE A 625 -10.98 -9.34 11.06
N ALA A 626 -11.68 -8.20 11.13
CA ALA A 626 -12.01 -7.44 9.93
C ALA A 626 -10.80 -6.65 9.45
N ALA A 627 -10.57 -6.66 8.14
CA ALA A 627 -9.63 -5.76 7.47
C ALA A 627 -10.39 -4.56 6.90
N SER A 628 -9.85 -3.35 7.08
CA SER A 628 -10.36 -2.11 6.49
C SER A 628 -9.48 -1.62 5.36
N ALA A 629 -9.86 -1.95 4.12
CA ALA A 629 -9.18 -1.43 2.94
C ALA A 629 -9.39 0.09 2.84
N LYS A 630 -8.31 0.87 2.72
CA LYS A 630 -8.33 2.34 2.80
C LYS A 630 -7.37 3.01 1.81
N HIS A 631 -7.56 4.26 1.40
CA HIS A 631 -8.73 5.11 1.63
C HIS A 631 -9.47 5.21 0.30
N LEU A 632 -10.72 4.77 0.24
CA LEU A 632 -11.54 4.75 -0.97
C LEU A 632 -12.05 6.17 -1.28
N CYS A 633 -11.57 6.87 -2.30
CA CYS A 633 -10.44 6.59 -3.19
C CYS A 633 -9.69 7.91 -3.51
N ALA A 634 -8.66 7.84 -4.35
CA ALA A 634 -7.95 9.03 -4.85
C ALA A 634 -7.39 10.01 -3.79
N ASN A 635 -7.08 9.50 -2.58
CA ASN A 635 -6.37 10.23 -1.53
C ASN A 635 -4.85 10.18 -1.80
N ASN A 636 -4.42 10.80 -2.90
CA ASN A 636 -3.03 10.74 -3.36
C ASN A 636 -2.25 12.04 -3.07
N LYS A 637 -2.79 12.89 -2.20
CA LYS A 637 -2.22 14.17 -1.76
C LYS A 637 -2.59 14.39 -0.29
N GLU A 638 -1.62 14.78 0.53
CA GLU A 638 -1.82 14.94 1.98
C GLU A 638 -2.08 16.38 2.39
N VAL A 639 -1.45 17.35 1.71
CA VAL A 639 -1.73 18.77 1.95
C VAL A 639 -3.20 19.04 1.66
N ASN A 640 -3.89 19.60 2.66
CA ASN A 640 -5.31 19.89 2.61
C ASN A 640 -6.20 18.68 2.27
N ARG A 641 -5.79 17.46 2.63
CA ARG A 641 -6.52 16.21 2.28
C ARG A 641 -8.00 16.17 2.68
N MET A 642 -8.42 16.98 3.64
CA MET A 642 -9.82 17.08 4.07
C MET A 642 -10.70 17.89 3.11
N ASP A 643 -10.13 18.80 2.32
CA ASP A 643 -10.89 19.71 1.47
C ASP A 643 -10.35 19.81 0.03
N SER A 644 -9.23 19.13 -0.27
CA SER A 644 -8.70 19.00 -1.62
C SER A 644 -9.63 18.16 -2.51
N ASP A 645 -9.89 18.62 -3.73
CA ASP A 645 -10.67 17.91 -4.75
C ASP A 645 -9.77 17.18 -5.75
N SER A 646 -9.90 15.85 -5.81
CA SER A 646 -9.29 15.02 -6.86
C SER A 646 -10.17 15.06 -8.10
N ILE A 647 -9.77 15.86 -9.08
CA ILE A 647 -10.50 16.08 -10.33
C ILE A 647 -9.95 15.12 -11.39
N VAL A 648 -10.72 14.06 -11.69
CA VAL A 648 -10.26 12.88 -12.44
C VAL A 648 -11.32 12.38 -13.42
N SER A 649 -10.89 11.88 -14.59
CA SER A 649 -11.81 11.28 -15.57
C SER A 649 -12.42 9.98 -15.04
N GLU A 650 -13.61 9.61 -15.52
CA GLU A 650 -14.21 8.33 -15.12
C GLU A 650 -13.34 7.15 -15.60
N ARG A 651 -12.69 7.27 -16.75
CA ARG A 651 -11.74 6.26 -17.25
C ARG A 651 -10.58 6.04 -16.28
N ALA A 652 -9.85 7.11 -15.92
CA ALA A 652 -8.72 6.99 -15.01
C ALA A 652 -9.16 6.56 -13.62
N LEU A 653 -10.31 7.05 -13.13
CA LEU A 653 -10.91 6.61 -11.88
C LEU A 653 -11.12 5.09 -11.88
N ARG A 654 -11.73 4.52 -12.93
CA ARG A 654 -12.03 3.09 -13.06
C ARG A 654 -10.81 2.21 -13.34
N GLU A 655 -9.90 2.64 -14.22
CA GLU A 655 -8.76 1.83 -14.65
C GLU A 655 -7.57 1.90 -13.68
N ILE A 656 -7.42 2.99 -12.91
CA ILE A 656 -6.27 3.22 -12.02
C ILE A 656 -6.69 3.27 -10.55
N TYR A 657 -7.47 4.27 -10.14
CA TYR A 657 -7.63 4.59 -8.72
C TYR A 657 -8.64 3.72 -7.97
N LEU A 658 -9.60 3.14 -8.70
CA LEU A 658 -10.59 2.19 -8.18
C LEU A 658 -10.21 0.74 -8.45
N LYS A 659 -9.39 0.47 -9.49
CA LYS A 659 -9.08 -0.89 -9.94
C LYS A 659 -8.45 -1.75 -8.84
N GLY A 660 -7.55 -1.18 -8.03
CA GLY A 660 -6.98 -1.89 -6.88
C GLY A 660 -8.05 -2.33 -5.88
N PHE A 661 -9.01 -1.44 -5.55
CA PHE A 661 -10.13 -1.75 -4.66
C PHE A 661 -11.08 -2.79 -5.27
N GLU A 662 -11.36 -2.69 -6.58
CA GLU A 662 -12.17 -3.67 -7.31
C GLU A 662 -11.56 -5.08 -7.19
N ILE A 663 -10.26 -5.21 -7.47
CA ILE A 663 -9.53 -6.49 -7.33
C ILE A 663 -9.62 -6.99 -5.88
N CYS A 664 -9.37 -6.12 -4.90
CA CYS A 664 -9.47 -6.46 -3.49
C CYS A 664 -10.85 -6.98 -3.10
N VAL A 665 -11.92 -6.30 -3.55
CA VAL A 665 -13.31 -6.71 -3.30
C VAL A 665 -13.61 -8.05 -3.97
N LYS A 666 -13.30 -8.22 -5.25
CA LYS A 666 -13.61 -9.44 -6.01
C LYS A 666 -12.82 -10.65 -5.52
N GLU A 667 -11.58 -10.48 -5.07
CA GLU A 667 -10.70 -11.60 -4.67
C GLU A 667 -10.65 -11.90 -3.17
N SER A 668 -11.14 -10.99 -2.32
CA SER A 668 -11.00 -11.16 -0.86
C SER A 668 -12.20 -10.72 -0.03
N GLN A 669 -13.15 -9.96 -0.59
CA GLN A 669 -14.33 -9.45 0.11
C GLN A 669 -13.96 -8.88 1.49
N PRO A 670 -13.27 -7.72 1.54
CA PRO A 670 -12.97 -7.08 2.81
C PRO A 670 -14.26 -6.83 3.58
N TRP A 671 -14.24 -7.03 4.90
CA TRP A 671 -15.43 -6.85 5.73
C TRP A 671 -15.68 -5.37 6.04
N THR A 672 -14.65 -4.53 5.93
CA THR A 672 -14.78 -3.08 6.00
C THR A 672 -14.00 -2.40 4.88
N VAL A 673 -14.51 -1.27 4.39
CA VAL A 673 -13.79 -0.32 3.53
C VAL A 673 -13.87 1.06 4.16
N MET A 674 -12.78 1.81 4.18
CA MET A 674 -12.74 3.17 4.71
C MET A 674 -12.75 4.17 3.56
N SER A 675 -13.74 5.07 3.52
CA SER A 675 -13.75 6.19 2.57
C SER A 675 -12.64 7.20 2.89
N SER A 676 -12.12 7.90 1.90
CA SER A 676 -11.11 8.94 2.12
C SER A 676 -11.67 10.26 2.67
N TYR A 677 -10.76 11.17 3.04
CA TYR A 677 -11.07 12.53 3.48
C TYR A 677 -11.48 13.45 2.33
N ASN A 678 -10.82 13.30 1.17
CA ASN A 678 -10.85 14.27 0.09
C ASN A 678 -12.19 14.30 -0.66
N LEU A 679 -12.35 15.34 -1.48
CA LEU A 679 -13.38 15.37 -2.50
C LEU A 679 -12.90 14.61 -3.74
N ILE A 680 -13.85 14.02 -4.46
CA ILE A 680 -13.64 13.36 -5.74
C ILE A 680 -14.67 13.94 -6.70
N ASN A 681 -14.20 14.70 -7.69
CA ASN A 681 -15.04 15.40 -8.65
C ASN A 681 -16.14 16.26 -7.97
N GLY A 682 -15.79 16.93 -6.87
CA GLY A 682 -16.65 17.88 -6.15
C GLY A 682 -17.60 17.29 -5.11
N ALA A 683 -17.56 15.97 -4.86
CA ALA A 683 -18.28 15.33 -3.76
C ALA A 683 -17.30 14.68 -2.78
N ARG A 684 -17.53 14.84 -1.47
CA ARG A 684 -16.71 14.16 -0.45
C ARG A 684 -16.81 12.65 -0.65
N ALA A 685 -15.69 11.95 -0.51
CA ALA A 685 -15.65 10.51 -0.76
C ALA A 685 -16.69 9.73 0.07
N SER A 686 -16.91 10.13 1.33
CA SER A 686 -17.91 9.53 2.22
C SER A 686 -19.37 9.82 1.84
N GLU A 687 -19.63 10.88 1.06
CA GLU A 687 -20.96 11.27 0.57
C GLU A 687 -21.21 10.80 -0.88
N ASN A 688 -20.23 10.14 -1.51
CA ASN A 688 -20.25 9.86 -2.93
C ASN A 688 -21.03 8.56 -3.24
N TYR A 689 -22.34 8.67 -3.45
CA TYR A 689 -23.23 7.54 -3.76
C TYR A 689 -22.82 6.77 -5.03
N ASP A 690 -22.29 7.47 -6.03
CA ASP A 690 -21.79 6.84 -7.27
C ASP A 690 -20.65 5.85 -6.96
N ILE A 691 -19.73 6.22 -6.07
CA ILE A 691 -18.60 5.37 -5.69
C ILE A 691 -19.03 4.31 -4.67
N ILE A 692 -19.69 4.70 -3.59
CA ILE A 692 -19.97 3.83 -2.43
C ILE A 692 -21.11 2.83 -2.73
N THR A 693 -22.17 3.27 -3.39
CA THR A 693 -23.32 2.40 -3.66
C THR A 693 -23.28 1.87 -5.09
N ASN A 694 -23.22 2.74 -6.10
CA ASN A 694 -23.32 2.27 -7.48
C ASN A 694 -22.10 1.41 -7.88
N ILE A 695 -20.88 1.91 -7.72
CA ILE A 695 -19.69 1.15 -8.11
C ILE A 695 -19.39 0.03 -7.11
N LEU A 696 -19.10 0.39 -5.85
CA LEU A 696 -18.59 -0.58 -4.86
C LEU A 696 -19.58 -1.72 -4.58
N ARG A 697 -20.87 -1.41 -4.36
CA ARG A 697 -21.88 -2.43 -4.04
C ARG A 697 -22.55 -3.00 -5.28
N ASN A 698 -23.10 -2.16 -6.16
CA ASN A 698 -23.94 -2.65 -7.26
C ASN A 698 -23.13 -3.24 -8.41
N GLU A 699 -22.02 -2.62 -8.81
CA GLU A 699 -21.16 -3.14 -9.88
C GLU A 699 -20.22 -4.24 -9.38
N TRP A 700 -19.57 -4.08 -8.23
CA TRP A 700 -18.54 -5.04 -7.77
C TRP A 700 -19.05 -6.10 -6.79
N GLY A 701 -20.25 -5.94 -6.23
CA GLY A 701 -20.82 -6.88 -5.29
C GLY A 701 -20.14 -6.89 -3.92
N PHE A 702 -19.69 -5.74 -3.42
CA PHE A 702 -19.19 -5.60 -2.06
C PHE A 702 -20.26 -5.91 -1.01
N LYS A 703 -19.92 -6.77 -0.05
CA LYS A 703 -20.83 -7.25 1.03
C LYS A 703 -20.39 -6.86 2.44
N GLY A 704 -19.42 -5.97 2.55
CA GLY A 704 -18.96 -5.45 3.83
C GLY A 704 -19.69 -4.18 4.23
N MET A 705 -19.18 -3.54 5.27
CA MET A 705 -19.59 -2.20 5.66
C MET A 705 -18.57 -1.13 5.22
N VAL A 706 -19.01 0.10 5.06
CA VAL A 706 -18.17 1.27 4.81
C VAL A 706 -18.13 2.13 6.06
N THR A 707 -16.93 2.58 6.42
CA THR A 707 -16.69 3.53 7.50
C THR A 707 -16.09 4.80 6.92
N THR A 708 -16.36 5.94 7.56
CA THR A 708 -15.59 7.16 7.28
C THR A 708 -14.14 7.01 7.74
N ASP A 709 -13.26 7.88 7.22
CA ASP A 709 -12.04 8.24 7.93
C ASP A 709 -12.38 9.14 9.15
N TRP A 710 -11.44 9.32 10.06
CA TRP A 710 -11.66 9.92 11.38
C TRP A 710 -11.79 11.45 11.34
N ASN A 711 -12.92 11.99 11.80
CA ASN A 711 -13.17 13.43 11.88
C ASN A 711 -13.20 14.11 10.49
N ASN A 712 -13.73 13.43 9.47
CA ASN A 712 -13.93 14.07 8.18
C ASN A 712 -14.90 15.28 8.28
N HIS A 713 -14.88 16.14 7.27
CA HIS A 713 -15.73 17.33 7.19
C HIS A 713 -17.09 17.07 6.50
N ALA A 714 -17.53 15.81 6.40
CA ALA A 714 -18.75 15.43 5.68
C ALA A 714 -20.01 15.44 6.57
N ASP A 715 -21.15 15.61 5.91
CA ASP A 715 -22.49 15.59 6.50
C ASP A 715 -22.97 14.15 6.72
N GLU A 716 -23.23 13.78 7.99
CA GLU A 716 -23.58 12.41 8.38
C GLU A 716 -24.87 11.89 7.72
N CYS A 717 -25.85 12.76 7.46
CA CYS A 717 -27.06 12.34 6.76
C CYS A 717 -26.74 11.96 5.31
N LYS A 718 -25.88 12.74 4.64
CA LYS A 718 -25.45 12.40 3.27
C LYS A 718 -24.57 11.15 3.22
N GLU A 719 -23.77 10.91 4.25
CA GLU A 719 -22.98 9.69 4.39
C GLU A 719 -23.88 8.45 4.45
N LEU A 720 -24.91 8.46 5.31
CA LEU A 720 -25.90 7.39 5.39
C LEU A 720 -26.64 7.20 4.05
N LEU A 721 -27.07 8.30 3.42
CA LEU A 721 -27.74 8.25 2.12
C LEU A 721 -26.85 7.69 1.02
N ALA A 722 -25.53 7.90 1.10
CA ALA A 722 -24.50 7.40 0.18
C ALA A 722 -24.23 5.89 0.34
N GLY A 723 -24.62 5.30 1.48
CA GLY A 723 -24.29 3.93 1.87
C GLY A 723 -22.97 3.82 2.64
N ASN A 724 -22.49 4.92 3.22
CA ASN A 724 -21.43 4.93 4.23
C ASN A 724 -22.05 4.62 5.58
N ASP A 725 -21.78 3.42 6.11
CA ASP A 725 -22.61 2.83 7.14
C ASP A 725 -22.36 3.43 8.53
N ILE A 726 -21.16 3.97 8.77
CA ILE A 726 -20.77 4.49 10.09
C ILE A 726 -19.85 5.70 10.02
N LYS A 727 -20.16 6.72 10.83
CA LYS A 727 -19.29 7.89 11.04
C LYS A 727 -18.30 7.68 12.18
N MET A 728 -17.03 7.99 11.94
CA MET A 728 -15.94 7.88 12.90
C MET A 728 -15.28 9.23 13.24
N PRO A 729 -14.82 9.44 14.49
CA PRO A 729 -14.93 8.55 15.66
C PRO A 729 -16.25 8.64 16.44
N PHE A 730 -17.07 9.65 16.17
CA PHE A 730 -18.37 9.88 16.80
C PHE A 730 -19.32 10.53 15.79
N GLY A 731 -20.62 10.50 16.09
CA GLY A 731 -21.68 11.04 15.24
C GLY A 731 -22.52 12.07 15.98
N PHE A 732 -23.44 12.68 15.25
CA PHE A 732 -24.33 13.75 15.67
C PHE A 732 -25.74 13.20 15.85
N HIS A 733 -25.96 12.46 16.95
CA HIS A 733 -27.20 11.74 17.23
C HIS A 733 -28.48 12.57 17.03
N GLU A 734 -28.53 13.78 17.58
CA GLU A 734 -29.69 14.66 17.44
C GLU A 734 -29.91 15.14 16.00
N GLN A 735 -28.84 15.33 15.21
CA GLN A 735 -28.97 15.74 13.81
C GLN A 735 -29.62 14.64 12.96
N ILE A 736 -29.26 13.37 13.20
CA ILE A 736 -29.87 12.22 12.51
C ILE A 736 -31.33 12.08 12.92
N LYS A 737 -31.64 12.30 14.20
CA LYS A 737 -33.01 12.26 14.72
C LYS A 737 -33.89 13.36 14.11
N GLU A 738 -33.37 14.58 14.01
CA GLU A 738 -34.02 15.70 13.33
C GLU A 738 -34.22 15.41 11.84
N ALA A 739 -33.20 14.89 11.15
CA ALA A 739 -33.29 14.54 9.73
C ALA A 739 -34.33 13.44 9.46
N LEU A 740 -34.46 12.46 10.36
CA LEU A 740 -35.50 11.44 10.31
C LEU A 740 -36.90 12.04 10.50
N ALA A 741 -37.07 12.94 11.48
CA ALA A 741 -38.33 13.62 11.75
C ALA A 741 -38.77 14.54 10.59
N GLU A 742 -37.81 15.14 9.88
CA GLU A 742 -38.03 15.99 8.72
C GLU A 742 -38.19 15.21 7.40
N GLY A 743 -37.97 13.90 7.41
CA GLY A 743 -38.03 13.05 6.21
C GLY A 743 -36.88 13.25 5.22
N LYS A 744 -35.74 13.82 5.68
CA LYS A 744 -34.50 13.94 4.89
C LYS A 744 -33.81 12.59 4.73
N ILE A 745 -33.98 11.72 5.71
CA ILE A 745 -33.61 10.31 5.70
C ILE A 745 -34.81 9.49 6.16
N THR A 746 -34.84 8.23 5.75
CA THR A 746 -35.84 7.25 6.18
C THR A 746 -35.25 6.32 7.23
N ARG A 747 -36.11 5.69 8.03
CA ARG A 747 -35.68 4.63 8.94
C ARG A 747 -34.99 3.48 8.18
N SER A 748 -35.44 3.17 6.96
CA SER A 748 -34.84 2.13 6.11
C SER A 748 -33.41 2.44 5.70
N ASP A 749 -33.05 3.72 5.56
CA ASP A 749 -31.66 4.14 5.30
C ASP A 749 -30.74 3.74 6.46
N ILE A 750 -31.20 3.96 7.69
CA ILE A 750 -30.45 3.60 8.90
C ILE A 750 -30.43 2.07 9.09
N GLU A 751 -31.57 1.40 8.89
CA GLU A 751 -31.69 -0.06 9.05
C GLU A 751 -30.72 -0.84 8.13
N VAL A 752 -30.54 -0.40 6.87
CA VAL A 752 -29.59 -1.03 5.94
C VAL A 752 -28.14 -0.82 6.36
N CYS A 753 -27.78 0.37 6.86
CA CYS A 753 -26.45 0.64 7.39
C CYS A 753 -26.16 -0.23 8.62
N VAL A 754 -27.10 -0.26 9.58
CA VAL A 754 -27.02 -1.11 10.77
C VAL A 754 -26.91 -2.59 10.41
N LYS A 755 -27.63 -3.04 9.38
CA LYS A 755 -27.52 -4.42 8.89
C LYS A 755 -26.10 -4.76 8.47
N CYS A 756 -25.44 -3.91 7.68
CA CYS A 756 -24.06 -4.13 7.23
C CYS A 756 -23.08 -4.18 8.41
N ILE A 757 -23.25 -3.29 9.40
CA ILE A 757 -22.44 -3.26 10.63
C ILE A 757 -22.62 -4.56 11.42
N LEU A 758 -23.86 -5.01 11.63
CA LEU A 758 -24.14 -6.22 12.38
C LEU A 758 -23.67 -7.48 11.64
N GLU A 759 -23.81 -7.54 10.31
CA GLU A 759 -23.25 -8.63 9.50
C GLU A 759 -21.73 -8.72 9.62
N MET A 760 -21.03 -7.58 9.69
CA MET A 760 -19.59 -7.55 9.96
C MET A 760 -19.29 -8.07 11.38
N ILE A 761 -19.97 -7.56 12.42
CA ILE A 761 -19.77 -7.97 13.81
C ILE A 761 -20.02 -9.48 13.98
N MET A 762 -21.00 -10.03 13.26
CA MET A 762 -21.32 -11.46 13.26
C MET A 762 -20.22 -12.35 12.66
N LYS A 763 -19.26 -11.80 11.91
CA LYS A 763 -18.12 -12.57 11.36
C LYS A 763 -16.93 -12.64 12.33
N LEU A 764 -16.94 -11.82 13.39
CA LEU A 764 -15.90 -11.74 14.42
C LEU A 764 -16.10 -12.81 15.52
N ASP A 765 -15.00 -13.11 16.23
CA ASP A 765 -14.90 -14.14 17.28
C ASP A 765 -14.78 -13.62 18.71
#